data_AF-A0A7Y3JUI1-F1
#
_entry.id   AF-A0A7Y3JUI1-F1
#
_cell.length_a   1.000
_cell.length_b   1.000
_cell.length_c   1.000
_cell.angle_alpha   90.00
_cell.angle_beta   90.00
_cell.angle_gamma   90.00
#
_symmetry.space_group_name_H-M   'P 1'
#
loop_
_entity.id
_entity.type
_entity.pdbx_description
1 polymer ?
#
loop_
_entity_poly.entity_id
_entity_poly.type
_entity_poly.pdbx_seq_one_letter_code
_entity_poly.pdbx_strand_id
1 'polypeptide(L)'
;MAATAFVSTPRFVVREGDNVIRIALVLRDVNSASGTVSLSFLQNQSTVTNNSDVIVPNYSGSYNVTISQTADYVINLPEISIFDDIIDEDTETFTVRIQASGRVFDNGTDTTTLSFTVEDNDLIGTDGIDTLTGSTFADYIDGRGGNDRLFGGSGNDTILGGAGSDRLDGGSGADRMSGGLGNDVYVVDSTGDVVVEDADGGDADAVESSISYTLGASIEDLILLGSESLTGTGNDLNNSIFGNSAANLLNGLDGADRLFGLGGDDILIGGSGIDTAYFSGLKSGYSLVYQGNGRVSVVGPDGNDRLEGVERLSFDGPGGVQTFTVPTSFFASSVTQASSSFGADPSAGGWTQGSVYPRMTGDVNGDGRADLVGFGGAGVFAALADGNGGFGSAYQASSLFGADLGAGGWLSVDAAPRTLGDINGDGRDDLIGFGGAGVFAALADGNGGFGSAYFAKNSFGSDLSAGGWASNKAHPRLLGDINGDGRDDLVGFGGAGVFAALADGNGGFGSAYLSSTSFGADLSAGGWTNNDASPRLLADVNGDGRDDLVGFGGAGVFAALADGNGGFGAAYLASSSFGADPGAGGWASQTAFPRQVADINGDGRADLVGFGGSGVYVALGQSDGRFAAPVLDVGLMGQNASAGGWTDNDKYPRMLADTNADGRADLIGFGNNGVFVATASDFFALG
;
A
#
# COMPACT_ATOMS: atom_id res chain seq x y z
N MET A 1 47.80 56.38 41.77
CA MET A 1 48.07 55.14 41.02
C MET A 1 46.95 54.18 41.39
N ALA A 2 46.12 53.78 40.43
CA ALA A 2 45.15 52.71 40.67
C ALA A 2 45.93 51.39 40.62
N ALA A 3 46.05 50.70 41.74
CA ALA A 3 46.54 49.34 41.76
C ALA A 3 45.38 48.43 41.33
N THR A 4 45.47 47.84 40.15
CA THR A 4 44.62 46.71 39.75
C THR A 4 44.94 45.54 40.67
N ALA A 5 44.11 45.35 41.70
CA ALA A 5 44.19 44.18 42.56
C ALA A 5 43.68 42.98 41.76
N PHE A 6 44.58 42.05 41.44
CA PHE A 6 44.18 40.72 41.01
C PHE A 6 43.62 39.98 42.24
N VAL A 7 42.33 39.66 42.21
CA VAL A 7 41.74 38.74 43.18
C VAL A 7 42.17 37.33 42.78
N SER A 8 43.14 36.76 43.49
CA SER A 8 43.42 35.32 43.40
C SER A 8 42.32 34.55 44.14
N THR A 9 41.78 33.52 43.51
CA THR A 9 40.76 32.65 44.11
C THR A 9 41.25 32.03 45.42
N PRO A 10 40.41 31.95 46.46
CA PRO A 10 40.63 31.04 47.58
C PRO A 10 40.85 29.62 47.03
N ARG A 11 41.84 28.90 47.56
CA ARG A 11 42.14 27.53 47.15
C ARG A 11 42.16 26.62 48.36
N PHE A 12 41.25 25.67 48.40
CA PHE A 12 41.26 24.60 49.38
C PHE A 12 42.37 23.61 49.04
N VAL A 13 43.05 23.09 50.05
CA VAL A 13 44.09 22.06 49.90
C VAL A 13 43.84 21.00 50.95
N VAL A 14 43.29 19.87 50.51
CA VAL A 14 43.16 18.66 51.33
C VAL A 14 44.54 18.01 51.45
N ARG A 15 44.84 17.39 52.60
CA ARG A 15 46.06 16.62 52.83
C ARG A 15 45.73 15.36 53.61
N GLU A 16 46.22 14.24 53.12
CA GLU A 16 45.99 12.91 53.69
C GLU A 16 46.82 12.66 54.96
N GLY A 17 46.29 11.83 55.86
CA GLY A 17 46.99 11.31 57.04
C GLY A 17 46.04 10.82 58.14
N ASP A 18 46.15 9.54 58.48
CA ASP A 18 45.52 8.84 59.62
C ASP A 18 44.11 9.33 60.03
N ASN A 19 43.11 9.00 59.20
CA ASN A 19 41.67 9.08 59.49
C ASN A 19 41.13 10.45 59.95
N VAL A 20 41.75 11.57 59.53
CA VAL A 20 41.24 12.93 59.83
C VAL A 20 41.36 13.85 58.61
N ILE A 21 40.21 14.30 58.10
CA ILE A 21 40.16 15.39 57.10
C ILE A 21 40.63 16.70 57.75
N ARG A 22 41.58 17.39 57.12
CA ARG A 22 42.01 18.74 57.51
C ARG A 22 41.72 19.73 56.39
N ILE A 23 40.83 20.69 56.66
CA ILE A 23 40.53 21.79 55.74
C ILE A 23 41.29 23.04 56.20
N ALA A 24 42.27 23.47 55.40
CA ALA A 24 43.02 24.69 55.64
C ALA A 24 42.56 25.81 54.69
N LEU A 25 42.02 26.90 55.25
CA LEU A 25 41.70 28.11 54.50
C LEU A 25 42.95 28.99 54.37
N VAL A 26 43.55 29.04 53.18
CA VAL A 26 44.75 29.85 52.92
C VAL A 26 44.38 31.16 52.20
N LEU A 27 44.23 32.23 52.97
CA LEU A 27 44.09 33.59 52.42
C LEU A 27 45.48 34.19 52.16
N ARG A 28 45.81 34.50 50.90
CA ARG A 28 46.99 35.30 50.55
C ARG A 28 46.59 36.76 50.32
N ASP A 29 47.45 37.66 50.80
CA ASP A 29 47.41 39.12 50.59
C ASP A 29 46.15 39.88 51.04
N VAL A 30 45.65 39.57 52.25
CA VAL A 30 44.70 40.45 52.96
C VAL A 30 45.42 41.69 53.51
N ASN A 31 45.68 42.67 52.65
CA ASN A 31 46.21 43.97 53.08
C ASN A 31 45.12 44.82 53.76
N SER A 32 45.13 44.79 55.09
CA SER A 32 44.53 45.80 55.99
C SER A 32 43.03 46.09 55.84
N ALA A 33 42.19 45.11 56.17
CA ALA A 33 40.88 45.36 56.79
C ALA A 33 40.57 44.25 57.81
N SER A 34 40.08 44.61 58.99
CA SER A 34 39.80 43.67 60.09
C SER A 34 38.44 42.98 59.88
N GLY A 35 38.40 41.97 59.01
CA GLY A 35 37.28 41.04 58.87
C GLY A 35 37.54 39.72 59.59
N THR A 36 36.55 39.23 60.35
CA THR A 36 36.60 37.90 60.97
C THR A 36 35.72 36.96 60.15
N VAL A 37 36.28 35.89 59.60
CA VAL A 37 35.51 34.84 58.93
C VAL A 37 35.24 33.72 59.93
N SER A 38 33.98 33.49 60.27
CA SER A 38 33.57 32.47 61.25
C SER A 38 32.90 31.30 60.54
N LEU A 39 33.46 30.09 60.72
CA LEU A 39 32.81 28.83 60.34
C LEU A 39 32.07 28.28 61.58
N SER A 40 30.77 28.01 61.47
CA SER A 40 29.97 27.48 62.58
C SER A 40 29.43 26.09 62.28
N PHE A 41 30.00 25.08 62.92
CA PHE A 41 29.48 23.71 62.91
C PHE A 41 28.37 23.61 63.96
N LEU A 42 27.19 23.08 63.60
CA LEU A 42 26.12 22.90 64.58
C LEU A 42 26.59 21.94 65.68
N GLN A 43 26.38 22.34 66.93
CA GLN A 43 26.87 21.73 68.18
C GLN A 43 28.31 22.03 68.64
N ASN A 44 29.14 22.82 67.92
CA ASN A 44 30.34 23.39 68.57
C ASN A 44 30.72 24.78 68.02
N GLN A 45 30.50 25.83 68.82
CA GLN A 45 30.90 27.20 68.47
C GLN A 45 32.42 27.39 68.67
N SER A 46 33.19 27.07 67.64
CA SER A 46 34.63 27.37 67.58
C SER A 46 34.90 28.55 66.65
N THR A 47 35.33 29.68 67.20
CA THR A 47 35.73 30.85 66.41
C THR A 47 37.12 30.63 65.84
N VAL A 48 37.22 30.49 64.52
CA VAL A 48 38.50 30.28 63.83
C VAL A 48 39.09 31.62 63.39
N THR A 49 40.40 31.79 63.56
CA THR A 49 41.16 32.88 62.95
C THR A 49 42.21 32.34 61.97
N ASN A 50 42.61 33.21 61.03
CA ASN A 50 43.36 32.90 59.82
C ASN A 50 44.53 31.90 60.00
N ASN A 51 44.64 30.91 59.10
CA ASN A 51 45.61 29.80 59.10
C ASN A 51 45.53 28.83 60.31
N SER A 52 44.33 28.34 60.67
CA SER A 52 44.16 27.28 61.68
C SER A 52 43.50 26.03 61.09
N ASP A 53 44.05 24.84 61.34
CA ASP A 53 43.40 23.56 61.03
C ASP A 53 42.15 23.37 61.91
N VAL A 54 41.04 22.94 61.32
CA VAL A 54 39.83 22.50 62.05
C VAL A 54 39.69 20.98 61.93
N ILE A 55 39.51 20.31 63.07
CA ILE A 55 39.22 18.88 63.15
C ILE A 55 37.71 18.71 63.26
N VAL A 56 37.09 18.04 62.30
CA VAL A 56 35.66 17.69 62.32
C VAL A 56 35.53 16.18 62.59
N PRO A 57 34.81 15.74 63.64
CA PRO A 57 34.55 14.31 63.86
C PRO A 57 33.46 13.80 62.93
N ASN A 58 33.58 12.55 62.44
CA ASN A 58 32.60 11.90 61.57
C ASN A 58 31.19 11.87 62.20
N TYR A 59 30.31 12.75 61.71
CA TYR A 59 28.87 12.74 61.98
C TYR A 59 28.12 13.32 60.78
N SER A 60 27.07 12.62 60.36
CA SER A 60 26.16 13.04 59.29
C SER A 60 25.28 14.23 59.71
N GLY A 61 25.23 15.27 58.88
CA GLY A 61 24.35 16.42 59.09
C GLY A 61 24.65 17.60 58.16
N SER A 62 23.67 18.49 57.95
CA SER A 62 23.81 19.67 57.08
C SER A 62 24.68 20.75 57.72
N TYR A 63 25.59 21.33 56.94
CA TYR A 63 26.51 22.39 57.37
C TYR A 63 26.05 23.76 56.84
N ASN A 64 26.08 24.79 57.70
CA ASN A 64 25.77 26.17 57.30
C ASN A 64 27.04 27.03 57.42
N VAL A 65 27.49 27.63 56.32
CA VAL A 65 28.63 28.55 56.28
C VAL A 65 28.14 30.00 56.23
N THR A 66 28.06 30.65 57.40
CA THR A 66 27.59 32.04 57.51
C THR A 66 28.75 33.03 57.44
N ILE A 67 29.00 33.60 56.26
CA ILE A 67 29.95 34.72 56.11
C ILE A 67 29.24 36.02 56.49
N SER A 68 29.60 36.61 57.64
CA SER A 68 29.09 37.92 58.04
C SER A 68 30.13 39.02 57.80
N GLN A 69 29.85 39.92 56.87
CA GLN A 69 30.66 41.12 56.60
C GLN A 69 29.75 42.35 56.46
N THR A 70 30.29 43.53 56.77
CA THR A 70 29.53 44.79 56.94
C THR A 70 29.74 45.81 55.82
N ALA A 71 30.03 45.36 54.59
CA ALA A 71 30.11 46.22 53.41
C ALA A 71 29.71 45.48 52.13
N ASP A 72 29.00 46.18 51.24
CA ASP A 72 28.52 45.66 49.96
C ASP A 72 29.69 45.43 48.99
N TYR A 73 30.05 44.17 48.78
CA TYR A 73 30.92 43.75 47.70
C TYR A 73 30.49 42.38 47.18
N VAL A 74 30.36 42.24 45.86
CA VAL A 74 30.03 40.96 45.23
C VAL A 74 31.28 40.08 45.30
N ILE A 75 31.21 39.02 46.09
CA ILE A 75 32.21 37.96 46.11
C ILE A 75 31.76 36.92 45.10
N ASN A 76 32.45 36.81 43.96
CA ASN A 76 32.40 35.57 43.20
C ASN A 76 33.06 34.49 44.06
N LEU A 77 32.27 33.52 44.50
CA LEU A 77 32.80 32.31 45.12
C LEU A 77 33.70 31.60 44.09
N PRO A 78 34.88 31.07 44.47
CA PRO A 78 35.57 30.10 43.63
C PRO A 78 34.74 28.80 43.59
N GLU A 79 34.98 27.97 42.58
CA GLU A 79 34.51 26.59 42.52
C GLU A 79 34.61 25.89 43.88
N ILE A 80 33.48 25.36 44.36
CA ILE A 80 33.46 24.42 45.48
C ILE A 80 33.64 23.02 44.87
N SER A 81 34.88 22.68 44.52
CA SER A 81 35.23 21.31 44.17
C SER A 81 35.18 20.45 45.43
N ILE A 82 34.16 19.60 45.54
CA ILE A 82 34.10 18.52 46.52
C ILE A 82 34.91 17.36 45.94
N PHE A 83 35.93 16.90 46.67
CA PHE A 83 36.67 15.68 46.32
C PHE A 83 36.24 14.60 47.31
N ASP A 84 35.37 13.69 46.88
CA ASP A 84 34.83 12.64 47.74
C ASP A 84 35.61 11.32 47.55
N ASP A 85 36.78 11.25 48.18
CA ASP A 85 37.64 10.04 48.23
C ASP A 85 37.39 9.27 49.54
N ILE A 86 36.16 9.32 50.07
CA ILE A 86 35.80 8.79 51.41
C ILE A 86 34.35 8.24 51.48
N ILE A 87 34.05 7.13 50.79
CA ILE A 87 32.97 6.21 51.19
C ILE A 87 33.42 4.74 51.02
N ASP A 88 32.86 3.87 51.87
CA ASP A 88 33.14 2.44 52.07
C ASP A 88 32.31 1.55 51.12
N GLU A 89 32.72 0.31 50.83
CA GLU A 89 32.28 -0.52 49.69
C GLU A 89 30.81 -1.06 49.71
N ASP A 90 29.91 -0.56 50.58
CA ASP A 90 28.56 -1.11 50.78
C ASP A 90 27.43 -0.05 50.61
N THR A 91 26.87 0.04 49.40
CA THR A 91 25.55 0.61 49.03
C THR A 91 24.87 1.58 50.03
N GLU A 92 25.20 2.87 49.99
CA GLU A 92 24.41 3.92 50.65
C GLU A 92 24.04 5.08 49.69
N THR A 93 22.75 5.40 49.59
CA THR A 93 22.24 6.57 48.86
C THR A 93 22.54 7.85 49.64
N PHE A 94 23.22 8.83 49.04
CA PHE A 94 23.45 10.15 49.63
C PHE A 94 22.58 11.23 49.00
N THR A 95 22.22 12.27 49.76
CA THR A 95 21.41 13.39 49.25
C THR A 95 22.11 14.71 49.58
N VAL A 96 22.69 15.35 48.58
CA VAL A 96 23.36 16.64 48.74
C VAL A 96 22.40 17.78 48.43
N ARG A 97 22.08 18.61 49.42
CA ARG A 97 21.37 19.89 49.19
C ARG A 97 22.38 21.03 49.15
N ILE A 98 22.69 21.52 47.96
CA ILE A 98 23.56 22.68 47.74
C ILE A 98 22.69 23.90 47.45
N GLN A 99 22.45 24.74 48.46
CA GLN A 99 21.84 26.05 48.26
C GLN A 99 22.90 27.11 47.93
N ALA A 100 23.52 26.99 46.76
CA ALA A 100 24.45 27.97 46.21
C ALA A 100 24.59 27.78 44.70
N SER A 101 24.73 28.88 43.97
CA SER A 101 24.98 28.89 42.53
C SER A 101 26.36 28.29 42.20
N GLY A 102 26.42 27.21 41.42
CA GLY A 102 27.68 26.61 40.98
C GLY A 102 27.58 25.17 40.46
N ARG A 103 28.57 24.78 39.66
CA ARG A 103 28.71 23.45 39.05
C ARG A 103 29.08 22.39 40.09
N VAL A 104 28.54 21.20 39.93
CA VAL A 104 28.95 20.00 40.69
C VAL A 104 29.80 19.11 39.79
N PHE A 105 30.86 18.55 40.35
CA PHE A 105 31.72 17.57 39.67
C PHE A 105 31.93 16.39 40.60
N ASP A 106 31.67 15.19 40.09
CA ASP A 106 32.19 13.94 40.66
C ASP A 106 33.29 13.36 39.74
N ASN A 107 34.21 12.62 40.33
CA ASN A 107 35.39 11.98 39.75
C ASN A 107 35.55 10.53 40.27
N GLY A 108 34.52 9.95 40.89
CA GLY A 108 34.42 8.53 41.20
C GLY A 108 34.14 7.66 39.95
N THR A 109 34.31 6.35 40.10
CA THR A 109 34.10 5.35 39.02
C THR A 109 33.10 4.26 39.40
N ASP A 110 32.34 4.44 40.50
CA ASP A 110 31.43 3.43 41.05
C ASP A 110 29.98 3.91 41.02
N THR A 111 29.06 2.95 40.87
CA THR A 111 27.61 3.17 40.72
C THR A 111 27.02 3.88 41.94
N THR A 112 26.72 5.17 41.81
CA THR A 112 26.32 6.04 42.93
C THR A 112 25.00 6.75 42.62
N THR A 113 23.98 6.57 43.46
CA THR A 113 22.72 7.32 43.30
C THR A 113 22.86 8.76 43.82
N LEU A 114 23.33 9.66 42.96
CA LEU A 114 23.63 11.07 43.27
C LEU A 114 22.42 12.01 43.08
N SER A 115 21.51 12.01 44.06
CA SER A 115 20.36 12.93 44.04
C SER A 115 20.75 14.35 44.49
N PHE A 116 20.93 15.24 43.50
CA PHE A 116 21.11 16.68 43.69
C PHE A 116 19.78 17.45 43.60
N THR A 117 19.78 18.68 44.11
CA THR A 117 18.79 19.72 43.75
C THR A 117 19.54 21.04 43.79
N VAL A 118 19.79 21.61 42.62
CA VAL A 118 20.60 22.83 42.44
C VAL A 118 19.69 23.95 41.95
N GLU A 119 19.96 25.19 42.34
CA GLU A 119 19.13 26.37 42.00
C GLU A 119 19.69 27.19 40.81
N ASP A 120 20.93 26.88 40.36
CA ASP A 120 21.72 27.41 39.21
C ASP A 120 23.16 26.80 39.31
N ASN A 121 23.83 26.16 38.35
CA ASN A 121 23.46 25.52 37.08
C ASN A 121 24.52 24.44 36.75
N ASP A 122 24.34 23.68 35.66
CA ASP A 122 25.19 22.56 35.17
C ASP A 122 25.35 21.38 36.18
N LEU A 123 24.50 20.35 36.03
CA LEU A 123 24.67 19.02 36.65
C LEU A 123 25.57 18.16 35.76
N ILE A 124 26.58 17.51 36.33
CA ILE A 124 27.52 16.66 35.58
C ILE A 124 27.78 15.37 36.37
N GLY A 125 27.55 14.21 35.73
CA GLY A 125 27.73 12.86 36.28
C GLY A 125 29.16 12.33 36.24
N THR A 126 29.27 11.00 36.29
CA THR A 126 30.49 10.20 36.40
C THR A 126 30.71 9.32 35.16
N ASP A 127 31.68 8.40 35.20
CA ASP A 127 31.79 7.33 34.19
C ASP A 127 31.01 6.05 34.64
N GLY A 128 30.06 6.18 35.57
CA GLY A 128 29.20 5.12 36.10
C GLY A 128 27.73 5.51 36.17
N ILE A 129 26.86 4.54 36.46
CA ILE A 129 25.40 4.71 36.43
C ILE A 129 24.92 5.81 37.40
N ASP A 130 24.37 6.87 36.83
CA ASP A 130 23.93 8.08 37.51
C ASP A 130 22.40 8.26 37.52
N THR A 131 21.91 9.17 38.37
CA THR A 131 20.51 9.61 38.39
C THR A 131 20.43 11.08 38.76
N LEU A 132 20.37 11.94 37.74
CA LEU A 132 20.44 13.39 37.86
C LEU A 132 19.05 14.00 37.74
N THR A 133 18.76 15.06 38.49
CA THR A 133 17.46 15.74 38.48
C THR A 133 17.67 17.24 38.60
N GLY A 134 17.27 17.97 37.56
CA GLY A 134 17.27 19.43 37.50
C GLY A 134 16.17 20.07 38.33
N SER A 135 15.83 21.29 37.97
CA SER A 135 15.16 22.25 38.85
C SER A 135 13.80 22.71 38.29
N THR A 136 13.50 24.01 38.44
CA THR A 136 12.38 24.69 37.78
C THR A 136 12.85 25.86 36.91
N PHE A 137 14.12 25.78 36.46
CA PHE A 137 14.80 26.74 35.61
C PHE A 137 15.45 25.99 34.44
N ALA A 138 15.97 26.73 33.46
CA ALA A 138 16.73 26.13 32.37
C ALA A 138 18.05 25.54 32.91
N ASP A 139 18.15 24.22 32.89
CA ASP A 139 19.30 23.45 33.39
C ASP A 139 20.15 22.87 32.26
N TYR A 140 21.43 22.65 32.53
CA TYR A 140 22.33 21.82 31.72
C TYR A 140 22.64 20.55 32.50
N ILE A 141 22.51 19.38 31.87
CA ILE A 141 22.72 18.06 32.46
C ILE A 141 23.62 17.25 31.53
N ASP A 142 24.65 16.61 32.06
CA ASP A 142 25.66 15.83 31.32
C ASP A 142 25.98 14.55 32.11
N GLY A 143 25.40 13.40 31.71
CA GLY A 143 25.61 12.11 32.40
C GLY A 143 27.04 11.60 32.27
N ARG A 144 27.62 11.78 31.07
CA ARG A 144 28.93 11.35 30.55
C ARG A 144 29.04 9.88 30.17
N GLY A 145 28.83 8.95 31.09
CA GLY A 145 29.07 7.54 30.82
C GLY A 145 28.50 6.65 31.90
N GLY A 146 27.76 5.62 31.52
CA GLY A 146 26.86 4.94 32.45
C GLY A 146 25.59 4.52 31.73
N ASN A 147 24.57 4.16 32.50
CA ASN A 147 23.24 3.84 31.98
C ASN A 147 22.25 4.67 32.79
N ASP A 148 22.18 5.94 32.45
CA ASP A 148 21.80 7.00 33.36
C ASP A 148 20.31 7.31 33.34
N ARG A 149 19.86 8.09 34.33
CA ARG A 149 18.49 8.58 34.43
C ARG A 149 18.51 10.08 34.65
N LEU A 150 18.29 10.84 33.59
CA LEU A 150 18.46 12.28 33.53
C LEU A 150 17.09 12.96 33.42
N PHE A 151 16.73 13.76 34.41
CA PHE A 151 15.45 14.47 34.48
C PHE A 151 15.70 15.99 34.48
N GLY A 152 15.20 16.73 33.50
CA GLY A 152 15.27 18.20 33.44
C GLY A 152 14.40 18.86 34.51
N GLY A 153 13.08 18.65 34.39
CA GLY A 153 12.09 18.96 35.42
C GLY A 153 11.08 20.00 34.94
N SER A 154 11.41 21.28 35.08
CA SER A 154 10.66 22.35 34.40
C SER A 154 11.63 23.42 33.94
N GLY A 155 11.69 23.69 32.65
CA GLY A 155 12.71 24.60 32.15
C GLY A 155 12.72 24.75 30.64
N ASN A 156 13.93 24.82 30.12
CA ASN A 156 14.29 24.89 28.71
C ASN A 156 15.69 24.27 28.66
N ASP A 157 15.72 22.96 28.88
CA ASP A 157 16.87 22.27 29.43
C ASP A 157 17.77 21.74 28.31
N THR A 158 19.03 21.46 28.62
CA THR A 158 19.97 20.80 27.71
C THR A 158 20.51 19.57 28.42
N ILE A 159 20.09 18.39 27.98
CA ILE A 159 20.42 17.10 28.57
C ILE A 159 21.30 16.32 27.58
N LEU A 160 22.47 15.90 28.05
CA LEU A 160 23.39 15.01 27.36
C LEU A 160 23.48 13.70 28.17
N GLY A 161 23.22 12.56 27.53
CA GLY A 161 23.42 11.23 28.12
C GLY A 161 24.92 10.96 28.24
N GLY A 162 25.54 10.61 27.12
CA GLY A 162 26.97 10.46 26.94
C GLY A 162 27.30 9.12 26.30
N ALA A 163 27.49 8.09 27.12
CA ALA A 163 27.88 6.77 26.65
C ALA A 163 27.32 5.64 27.53
N GLY A 164 26.29 4.97 27.02
CA GLY A 164 25.79 3.69 27.49
C GLY A 164 24.33 3.45 27.12
N SER A 165 23.40 3.43 28.07
CA SER A 165 21.97 3.32 27.73
C SER A 165 21.15 4.12 28.72
N ASP A 166 20.91 5.36 28.34
CA ASP A 166 20.45 6.44 29.17
C ASP A 166 18.95 6.66 28.97
N ARG A 167 18.30 7.21 29.99
CA ARG A 167 16.94 7.74 29.89
C ARG A 167 16.95 9.24 30.13
N LEU A 168 16.59 10.00 29.11
CA LEU A 168 16.52 11.45 29.11
C LEU A 168 15.05 11.88 29.15
N ASP A 169 14.68 12.68 30.15
CA ASP A 169 13.32 13.17 30.36
C ASP A 169 13.39 14.68 30.65
N GLY A 170 13.10 15.51 29.65
CA GLY A 170 13.11 16.97 29.81
C GLY A 170 12.12 17.44 30.87
N GLY A 171 11.00 16.73 31.03
CA GLY A 171 9.85 17.23 31.76
C GLY A 171 9.20 18.39 31.00
N SER A 172 8.68 19.37 31.74
CA SER A 172 7.89 20.43 31.12
C SER A 172 8.76 21.58 30.62
N GLY A 173 8.98 21.66 29.31
CA GLY A 173 9.81 22.72 28.75
C GLY A 173 9.73 22.91 27.25
N ALA A 174 10.87 23.27 26.70
CA ALA A 174 11.18 23.17 25.28
C ALA A 174 12.66 22.82 25.23
N ASP A 175 12.90 21.52 25.39
CA ASP A 175 14.15 20.98 25.90
C ASP A 175 14.98 20.36 24.77
N ARG A 176 16.29 20.27 24.96
CA ARG A 176 17.21 19.69 23.99
C ARG A 176 17.89 18.49 24.61
N MET A 177 17.57 17.29 24.11
CA MET A 177 18.09 16.02 24.61
C MET A 177 18.98 15.38 23.55
N SER A 178 20.11 14.80 23.98
CA SER A 178 21.03 14.06 23.12
C SER A 178 21.62 12.90 23.90
N GLY A 179 21.40 11.67 23.43
CA GLY A 179 21.75 10.42 24.07
C GLY A 179 23.25 10.17 23.93
N GLY A 180 23.69 9.72 22.76
CA GLY A 180 25.11 9.75 22.38
C GLY A 180 25.62 8.43 21.81
N LEU A 181 26.03 7.50 22.68
CA LEU A 181 26.53 6.18 22.28
C LEU A 181 25.81 5.08 23.04
N GLY A 182 25.23 4.13 22.30
CA GLY A 182 24.42 3.04 22.85
C GLY A 182 22.92 3.37 22.83
N ASN A 183 22.10 2.48 23.42
CA ASN A 183 20.65 2.48 23.24
C ASN A 183 19.92 3.40 24.24
N ASP A 184 19.47 4.56 23.79
CA ASP A 184 18.91 5.63 24.62
C ASP A 184 17.38 5.77 24.52
N VAL A 185 16.77 6.35 25.56
CA VAL A 185 15.32 6.56 25.65
C VAL A 185 14.98 8.00 26.00
N TYR A 186 14.28 8.68 25.10
CA TYR A 186 13.80 10.05 25.27
C TYR A 186 12.34 10.12 25.70
N VAL A 187 12.03 10.98 26.66
CA VAL A 187 10.64 11.30 27.02
C VAL A 187 10.30 12.69 26.47
N VAL A 188 9.29 12.74 25.59
CA VAL A 188 8.81 13.98 24.96
C VAL A 188 7.40 14.29 25.43
N ASP A 189 7.20 15.48 26.01
CA ASP A 189 5.88 15.98 26.41
C ASP A 189 5.50 17.34 25.77
N SER A 190 6.46 18.02 25.16
CA SER A 190 6.28 19.35 24.58
C SER A 190 6.62 19.39 23.09
N THR A 191 5.85 20.15 22.31
CA THR A 191 6.17 20.42 20.90
C THR A 191 7.36 21.37 20.73
N GLY A 192 7.95 21.84 21.83
CA GLY A 192 9.21 22.57 21.85
C GLY A 192 10.45 21.67 21.96
N ASP A 193 10.29 20.37 22.23
CA ASP A 193 11.40 19.47 22.52
C ASP A 193 12.14 19.06 21.24
N VAL A 194 13.46 18.89 21.37
CA VAL A 194 14.38 18.55 20.30
C VAL A 194 15.26 17.39 20.73
N VAL A 195 14.97 16.21 20.19
CA VAL A 195 15.82 15.02 20.28
C VAL A 195 16.94 15.11 19.24
N VAL A 196 18.13 14.62 19.57
CA VAL A 196 19.35 14.80 18.79
C VAL A 196 20.22 13.55 18.85
N GLU A 197 20.29 12.82 17.75
CA GLU A 197 21.23 11.71 17.58
C GLU A 197 22.31 11.98 16.53
N ASP A 198 23.44 11.30 16.70
CA ASP A 198 24.62 11.33 15.82
C ASP A 198 24.72 10.01 15.03
N ALA A 199 24.78 10.09 13.70
CA ALA A 199 24.68 8.96 12.77
C ALA A 199 25.50 7.70 13.14
N ASP A 200 24.82 6.55 13.11
CA ASP A 200 24.82 5.63 14.26
C ASP A 200 25.82 4.46 14.11
N GLY A 201 26.27 3.95 15.27
CA GLY A 201 27.13 2.76 15.37
C GLY A 201 26.41 1.42 15.14
N GLY A 202 25.09 1.45 14.97
CA GLY A 202 24.21 0.27 15.02
C GLY A 202 23.57 0.04 16.40
N ASP A 203 23.41 1.12 17.18
CA ASP A 203 22.60 1.17 18.38
C ASP A 203 21.09 1.19 18.02
N ALA A 204 20.18 1.33 18.98
CA ALA A 204 18.74 1.37 18.67
C ALA A 204 17.96 2.18 19.71
N ASP A 205 17.49 3.34 19.28
CA ASP A 205 17.06 4.43 20.16
C ASP A 205 15.55 4.65 20.10
N ALA A 206 14.96 5.09 21.22
CA ALA A 206 13.51 5.14 21.40
C ALA A 206 13.00 6.50 21.90
N VAL A 207 11.91 6.98 21.30
CA VAL A 207 11.14 8.12 21.82
C VAL A 207 9.83 7.64 22.45
N GLU A 208 9.67 7.88 23.75
CA GLU A 208 8.40 7.82 24.46
C GLU A 208 7.72 9.20 24.40
N SER A 209 6.67 9.36 23.59
CA SER A 209 5.98 10.64 23.44
C SER A 209 4.56 10.63 24.00
N SER A 210 4.23 11.63 24.83
CA SER A 210 2.85 11.87 25.29
C SER A 210 2.05 12.80 24.36
N ILE A 211 2.65 13.23 23.25
CA ILE A 211 2.07 14.08 22.22
C ILE A 211 2.20 13.44 20.83
N SER A 212 1.71 14.10 19.79
CA SER A 212 1.96 13.66 18.42
C SER A 212 3.40 14.00 18.03
N TYR A 213 4.13 13.04 17.46
CA TYR A 213 5.57 13.13 17.25
C TYR A 213 6.00 12.59 15.88
N THR A 214 7.15 13.09 15.41
CA THR A 214 7.82 12.62 14.18
C THR A 214 9.28 12.38 14.55
N LEU A 215 9.77 11.17 14.31
CA LEU A 215 11.15 10.81 14.62
C LEU A 215 12.13 11.71 13.86
N GLY A 216 13.21 12.10 14.53
CA GLY A 216 14.40 12.60 13.84
C GLY A 216 15.02 11.49 12.99
N ALA A 217 15.98 11.80 12.13
CA ALA A 217 16.89 10.76 11.62
C ALA A 217 17.61 10.09 12.81
N SER A 218 18.14 8.88 12.60
CA SER A 218 18.94 8.17 13.62
C SER A 218 18.14 7.72 14.86
N ILE A 219 16.85 7.42 14.70
CA ILE A 219 16.00 6.87 15.78
C ILE A 219 15.12 5.78 15.19
N GLU A 220 15.05 4.63 15.84
CA GLU A 220 14.33 3.45 15.35
C GLU A 220 12.91 3.36 15.93
N ASP A 221 12.76 3.60 17.24
CA ASP A 221 11.54 3.24 17.96
C ASP A 221 10.72 4.48 18.39
N LEU A 222 9.40 4.44 18.20
CA LEU A 222 8.45 5.45 18.67
C LEU A 222 7.34 4.79 19.50
N ILE A 223 7.13 5.26 20.72
CA ILE A 223 6.12 4.77 21.65
C ILE A 223 5.20 5.92 22.03
N LEU A 224 3.94 5.88 21.58
CA LEU A 224 2.94 6.86 21.97
C LEU A 224 2.35 6.49 23.34
N LEU A 225 2.43 7.41 24.29
CA LEU A 225 1.94 7.25 25.65
C LEU A 225 0.48 7.74 25.79
N GLY A 226 -0.06 7.55 26.99
CA GLY A 226 -1.37 8.09 27.38
C GLY A 226 -2.57 7.33 26.79
N SER A 227 -3.65 8.06 26.54
CA SER A 227 -4.91 7.52 25.99
C SER A 227 -5.64 8.55 25.11
N GLU A 228 -4.88 9.43 24.46
CA GLU A 228 -5.41 10.39 23.48
C GLU A 228 -5.11 9.92 22.06
N SER A 229 -5.92 10.37 21.09
CA SER A 229 -5.70 10.14 19.66
C SER A 229 -4.49 10.93 19.18
N LEU A 230 -3.32 10.29 19.20
CA LEU A 230 -2.04 10.85 18.80
C LEU A 230 -1.62 10.36 17.40
N THR A 231 -0.80 11.16 16.71
CA THR A 231 -0.12 10.79 15.46
C THR A 231 1.34 10.48 15.73
N GLY A 232 1.80 9.31 15.29
CA GLY A 232 3.22 8.93 15.29
C GLY A 232 3.73 8.84 13.86
N THR A 233 4.91 9.39 13.57
CA THR A 233 5.53 9.34 12.25
C THR A 233 7.00 8.90 12.37
N GLY A 234 7.42 7.96 11.53
CA GLY A 234 8.79 7.49 11.44
C GLY A 234 9.71 8.43 10.63
N ASN A 235 10.75 7.85 10.03
CA ASN A 235 11.81 8.52 9.26
C ASN A 235 12.19 7.66 8.03
N ASP A 236 13.46 7.67 7.61
CA ASP A 236 13.95 6.89 6.45
C ASP A 236 14.59 5.52 6.87
N LEU A 237 14.37 5.07 8.10
CA LEU A 237 14.90 3.85 8.70
C LEU A 237 13.78 2.82 8.95
N ASN A 238 14.15 1.58 9.30
CA ASN A 238 13.17 0.54 9.65
C ASN A 238 12.61 0.78 11.06
N ASN A 239 11.53 1.54 11.20
CA ASN A 239 11.03 1.97 12.51
C ASN A 239 10.11 0.93 13.18
N SER A 240 10.06 0.94 14.53
CA SER A 240 9.01 0.27 15.31
C SER A 240 8.11 1.30 16.00
N ILE A 241 6.89 1.48 15.48
CA ILE A 241 5.96 2.49 15.96
C ILE A 241 4.80 1.84 16.72
N PHE A 242 4.69 2.18 18.01
CA PHE A 242 3.63 1.74 18.92
C PHE A 242 2.65 2.88 19.21
N GLY A 243 1.36 2.61 18.96
CA GLY A 243 0.23 3.42 19.40
C GLY A 243 -0.08 3.26 20.89
N ASN A 244 -1.23 3.78 21.31
CA ASN A 244 -1.78 3.67 22.65
C ASN A 244 -3.15 2.97 22.63
N SER A 245 -4.05 3.25 23.59
CA SER A 245 -5.37 2.64 23.66
C SER A 245 -6.51 3.52 23.08
N ALA A 246 -6.18 4.43 22.17
CA ALA A 246 -7.12 5.31 21.48
C ALA A 246 -6.82 5.32 19.97
N ALA A 247 -7.79 5.76 19.15
CA ALA A 247 -7.63 5.81 17.70
C ALA A 247 -6.43 6.67 17.28
N ASN A 248 -5.34 6.04 16.85
CA ASN A 248 -4.08 6.65 16.45
C ASN A 248 -3.94 6.75 14.91
N LEU A 249 -3.01 7.60 14.48
CA LEU A 249 -2.49 7.61 13.11
C LEU A 249 -0.99 7.29 13.17
N LEU A 250 -0.58 6.11 12.71
CA LEU A 250 0.82 5.72 12.63
C LEU A 250 1.24 5.77 11.15
N ASN A 251 2.42 6.34 10.86
CA ASN A 251 2.93 6.52 9.50
C ASN A 251 4.43 6.19 9.47
N GLY A 252 4.81 5.10 8.81
CA GLY A 252 6.19 4.61 8.73
C GLY A 252 7.11 5.59 8.00
N LEU A 253 6.72 5.95 6.77
CA LEU A 253 7.51 6.66 5.75
C LEU A 253 8.37 5.73 4.89
N ASP A 254 9.70 5.82 4.93
CA ASP A 254 10.59 5.02 4.08
C ASP A 254 11.34 4.03 4.98
N GLY A 255 11.21 2.71 4.74
CA GLY A 255 11.71 1.73 5.70
C GLY A 255 11.01 0.37 5.56
N ALA A 256 11.41 -0.61 6.36
CA ALA A 256 10.68 -1.87 6.51
C ALA A 256 10.08 -1.95 7.92
N ASP A 257 8.97 -1.26 8.09
CA ASP A 257 8.46 -0.80 9.38
C ASP A 257 7.60 -1.83 10.11
N ARG A 258 7.43 -1.57 11.41
CA ARG A 258 6.66 -2.40 12.34
C ARG A 258 5.66 -1.53 13.08
N LEU A 259 4.40 -1.61 12.69
CA LEU A 259 3.31 -0.76 13.18
C LEU A 259 2.41 -1.53 14.14
N PHE A 260 2.19 -0.99 15.33
CA PHE A 260 1.37 -1.59 16.39
C PHE A 260 0.32 -0.58 16.83
N GLY A 261 -0.91 -0.66 16.29
CA GLY A 261 -2.02 0.21 16.74
C GLY A 261 -2.40 0.00 18.22
N LEU A 262 -2.32 -1.26 18.66
CA LEU A 262 -2.70 -1.79 19.98
C LEU A 262 -4.20 -1.81 20.26
N GLY A 263 -4.86 -0.65 20.39
CA GLY A 263 -6.26 -0.63 20.78
C GLY A 263 -6.96 0.66 20.40
N GLY A 264 -7.97 0.58 19.53
CA GLY A 264 -8.58 1.76 18.93
C GLY A 264 -9.16 1.43 17.57
N ASP A 265 -9.67 2.44 16.87
CA ASP A 265 -9.97 2.30 15.44
C ASP A 265 -8.85 3.06 14.69
N ASP A 266 -7.72 2.39 14.46
CA ASP A 266 -6.47 3.05 14.06
C ASP A 266 -6.34 3.24 12.54
N ILE A 267 -5.44 4.14 12.14
CA ILE A 267 -4.96 4.25 10.77
C ILE A 267 -3.45 3.95 10.78
N LEU A 268 -3.05 2.85 10.13
CA LEU A 268 -1.65 2.45 10.03
C LEU A 268 -1.20 2.59 8.56
N ILE A 269 -0.23 3.46 8.31
CA ILE A 269 0.38 3.68 7.00
C ILE A 269 1.82 3.18 7.11
N GLY A 270 2.22 2.23 6.26
CA GLY A 270 3.64 1.84 6.15
C GLY A 270 4.37 2.92 5.35
N GLY A 271 4.55 2.65 4.07
CA GLY A 271 4.98 3.64 3.09
C GLY A 271 5.82 3.02 1.99
N SER A 272 7.13 3.31 1.98
CA SER A 272 8.09 2.78 1.03
C SER A 272 8.94 1.66 1.64
N GLY A 273 8.47 0.42 1.52
CA GLY A 273 9.33 -0.74 1.74
C GLY A 273 8.58 -2.05 1.88
N ILE A 274 8.72 -2.74 3.02
CA ILE A 274 8.00 -4.00 3.29
C ILE A 274 7.52 -4.00 4.74
N ASP A 275 6.38 -3.38 4.96
CA ASP A 275 5.93 -2.99 6.28
C ASP A 275 5.06 -4.07 6.92
N THR A 276 4.98 -4.06 8.25
CA THR A 276 4.23 -5.06 9.03
C THR A 276 3.33 -4.42 10.06
N ALA A 277 2.01 -4.58 9.90
CA ALA A 277 1.05 -4.32 10.96
C ALA A 277 0.96 -5.52 11.92
N TYR A 278 1.03 -5.26 13.22
CA TYR A 278 0.98 -6.26 14.28
C TYR A 278 -0.32 -6.15 15.10
N PHE A 279 -0.92 -7.31 15.39
CA PHE A 279 -2.19 -7.45 16.10
C PHE A 279 -2.11 -8.49 17.22
N SER A 280 -2.82 -8.24 18.32
CA SER A 280 -2.82 -9.07 19.51
C SER A 280 -3.75 -10.29 19.36
N GLY A 281 -3.24 -11.48 19.65
CA GLY A 281 -4.00 -12.73 19.60
C GLY A 281 -3.99 -13.46 18.26
N LEU A 282 -4.89 -14.44 18.12
CA LEU A 282 -4.93 -15.34 16.98
C LEU A 282 -5.64 -14.71 15.78
N LYS A 283 -5.10 -14.93 14.56
CA LYS A 283 -5.71 -14.54 13.27
C LYS A 283 -7.21 -14.87 13.14
N SER A 284 -7.69 -15.94 13.78
CA SER A 284 -9.09 -16.37 13.80
C SER A 284 -10.03 -15.43 14.56
N GLY A 285 -9.50 -14.54 15.41
CA GLY A 285 -10.25 -13.46 16.05
C GLY A 285 -10.45 -12.23 15.17
N TYR A 286 -9.78 -12.16 14.02
CA TYR A 286 -9.76 -11.00 13.13
C TYR A 286 -10.47 -11.27 11.80
N SER A 287 -11.39 -10.38 11.44
CA SER A 287 -11.95 -10.27 10.09
C SER A 287 -11.11 -9.33 9.25
N LEU A 288 -10.74 -9.72 8.03
CA LEU A 288 -10.06 -8.86 7.07
C LEU A 288 -11.04 -8.43 5.99
N VAL A 289 -11.13 -7.13 5.74
CA VAL A 289 -11.93 -6.54 4.66
C VAL A 289 -10.98 -5.74 3.77
N TYR A 290 -10.53 -6.35 2.68
CA TYR A 290 -9.75 -5.66 1.65
C TYR A 290 -10.62 -4.58 1.00
N GLN A 291 -10.09 -3.36 0.95
CA GLN A 291 -10.74 -2.17 0.41
C GLN A 291 -9.98 -1.67 -0.83
N GLY A 292 -10.49 -0.59 -1.43
CA GLY A 292 -9.83 0.14 -2.52
C GLY A 292 -8.34 0.41 -2.26
N ASN A 293 -7.56 0.53 -3.34
CA ASN A 293 -6.28 1.26 -3.37
C ASN A 293 -5.29 0.88 -2.26
N GLY A 294 -4.97 -0.42 -2.15
CA GLY A 294 -4.00 -0.93 -1.17
C GLY A 294 -4.43 -0.84 0.29
N ARG A 295 -5.73 -0.64 0.57
CA ARG A 295 -6.24 -0.51 1.93
C ARG A 295 -6.82 -1.81 2.47
N VAL A 296 -6.61 -2.07 3.77
CA VAL A 296 -7.19 -3.23 4.46
C VAL A 296 -7.87 -2.76 5.73
N SER A 297 -9.15 -3.11 5.93
CA SER A 297 -9.75 -3.06 7.27
C SER A 297 -9.43 -4.34 8.02
N VAL A 298 -8.88 -4.20 9.22
CA VAL A 298 -8.67 -5.30 10.17
C VAL A 298 -9.63 -5.08 11.32
N VAL A 299 -10.59 -5.99 11.51
CA VAL A 299 -11.64 -5.87 12.52
C VAL A 299 -11.48 -7.00 13.52
N GLY A 300 -11.24 -6.67 14.80
CA GLY A 300 -10.99 -7.68 15.84
C GLY A 300 -11.01 -7.13 17.28
N PRO A 301 -10.35 -7.84 18.21
CA PRO A 301 -10.24 -7.44 19.62
C PRO A 301 -9.57 -6.07 19.85
N ASP A 302 -8.58 -5.74 19.03
CA ASP A 302 -7.82 -4.49 19.11
C ASP A 302 -8.66 -3.29 18.59
N GLY A 303 -9.48 -3.51 17.54
CA GLY A 303 -10.58 -2.63 17.13
C GLY A 303 -10.87 -2.72 15.62
N ASN A 304 -11.18 -1.60 14.96
CA ASN A 304 -11.48 -1.52 13.52
C ASN A 304 -10.40 -0.73 12.76
N ASP A 305 -9.23 -1.31 12.63
CA ASP A 305 -8.06 -0.65 12.05
C ASP A 305 -8.15 -0.56 10.54
N ARG A 306 -7.51 0.48 9.98
CA ARG A 306 -7.40 0.72 8.54
C ARG A 306 -5.93 0.87 8.14
N LEU A 307 -5.46 -0.10 7.38
CA LEU A 307 -4.10 -0.15 6.87
C LEU A 307 -4.03 0.49 5.48
N GLU A 308 -2.93 1.16 5.15
CA GLU A 308 -2.61 1.67 3.82
C GLU A 308 -1.11 1.44 3.54
N GLY A 309 -0.74 0.80 2.42
CA GLY A 309 0.67 0.53 2.12
C GLY A 309 1.36 -0.31 3.20
N VAL A 310 0.80 -1.49 3.49
CA VAL A 310 1.36 -2.45 4.46
C VAL A 310 1.33 -3.84 3.84
N GLU A 311 2.50 -4.45 3.68
CA GLU A 311 2.69 -5.69 2.91
C GLU A 311 2.54 -6.94 3.76
N ARG A 312 2.60 -6.83 5.09
CA ARG A 312 2.52 -7.97 6.01
C ARG A 312 1.62 -7.70 7.21
N LEU A 313 0.85 -8.72 7.60
CA LEU A 313 0.05 -8.74 8.83
C LEU A 313 0.59 -9.81 9.76
N SER A 314 0.85 -9.47 11.02
CA SER A 314 1.39 -10.37 12.02
C SER A 314 0.44 -10.50 13.21
N PHE A 315 0.03 -11.73 13.52
CA PHE A 315 -0.92 -12.04 14.61
C PHE A 315 -0.22 -12.90 15.65
N ASP A 316 -0.01 -12.37 16.86
CA ASP A 316 0.67 -13.07 17.95
C ASP A 316 -0.30 -13.66 18.98
N GLY A 317 -0.46 -14.98 18.99
CA GLY A 317 -1.37 -15.67 19.90
C GLY A 317 -0.78 -16.92 20.54
N PRO A 318 -1.54 -17.64 21.39
CA PRO A 318 -1.02 -18.74 22.22
C PRO A 318 -0.42 -19.95 21.48
N GLY A 319 -0.48 -19.97 20.14
CA GLY A 319 0.18 -20.97 19.28
C GLY A 319 1.44 -20.47 18.58
N GLY A 320 1.90 -19.25 18.87
CA GLY A 320 2.98 -18.56 18.18
C GLY A 320 2.51 -17.54 17.14
N VAL A 321 3.46 -16.72 16.67
CA VAL A 321 3.25 -15.68 15.66
C VAL A 321 2.88 -16.29 14.30
N GLN A 322 1.82 -15.75 13.68
CA GLN A 322 1.46 -16.04 12.30
C GLN A 322 1.55 -14.77 11.45
N THR A 323 2.45 -14.77 10.47
CA THR A 323 2.62 -13.68 9.51
C THR A 323 1.99 -14.05 8.17
N PHE A 324 1.22 -13.12 7.60
CA PHE A 324 0.55 -13.25 6.31
C PHE A 324 0.98 -12.09 5.42
N THR A 325 1.31 -12.36 4.15
CA THR A 325 1.50 -11.30 3.15
C THR A 325 0.13 -10.73 2.77
N VAL A 326 -0.01 -9.41 2.80
CA VAL A 326 -1.12 -8.69 2.18
C VAL A 326 -0.93 -8.79 0.66
N PRO A 327 -1.90 -9.32 -0.11
CA PRO A 327 -1.80 -9.33 -1.57
C PRO A 327 -1.69 -7.88 -2.09
N THR A 328 -0.57 -7.55 -2.72
CA THR A 328 -0.27 -6.20 -3.21
C THR A 328 -1.04 -5.82 -4.48
N SER A 329 -1.68 -6.78 -5.13
CA SER A 329 -2.56 -6.57 -6.29
C SER A 329 -4.01 -6.33 -5.85
N PHE A 330 -4.40 -5.06 -5.70
CA PHE A 330 -5.81 -4.71 -5.64
C PHE A 330 -6.07 -3.32 -6.25
N PHE A 331 -6.69 -3.36 -7.43
CA PHE A 331 -7.21 -2.24 -8.24
C PHE A 331 -6.21 -1.43 -9.07
N ALA A 332 -6.36 -1.51 -10.39
CA ALA A 332 -5.80 -0.55 -11.36
C ALA A 332 -6.10 0.90 -10.93
N SER A 333 -5.03 1.65 -10.67
CA SER A 333 -5.10 3.02 -10.15
C SER A 333 -5.46 4.06 -11.21
N SER A 334 -5.35 3.72 -12.50
CA SER A 334 -5.72 4.57 -13.63
C SER A 334 -6.45 3.82 -14.75
N VAL A 335 -7.77 4.05 -14.86
CA VAL A 335 -8.47 3.88 -16.13
C VAL A 335 -8.20 5.13 -16.97
N THR A 336 -7.31 5.02 -17.96
CA THR A 336 -6.83 6.14 -18.79
C THR A 336 -7.71 6.31 -20.03
N GLN A 337 -7.95 7.55 -20.47
CA GLN A 337 -8.62 7.79 -21.74
C GLN A 337 -7.66 7.52 -22.91
N ALA A 338 -7.78 6.33 -23.51
CA ALA A 338 -6.95 5.84 -24.61
C ALA A 338 -7.32 6.43 -25.98
N SER A 339 -8.58 6.86 -26.16
CA SER A 339 -9.02 7.55 -27.38
C SER A 339 -10.13 8.57 -27.09
N SER A 340 -10.18 9.64 -27.87
CA SER A 340 -11.33 10.57 -27.93
C SER A 340 -12.37 10.19 -28.98
N SER A 341 -12.17 9.08 -29.71
CA SER A 341 -13.10 8.53 -30.70
C SER A 341 -13.91 7.35 -30.14
N PHE A 342 -14.85 6.82 -30.93
CA PHE A 342 -15.73 5.68 -30.59
C PHE A 342 -16.62 5.85 -29.33
N GLY A 343 -16.73 7.08 -28.81
CA GLY A 343 -17.57 7.41 -27.65
C GLY A 343 -19.03 7.67 -28.02
N ALA A 344 -19.90 7.60 -27.01
CA ALA A 344 -21.34 7.85 -27.18
C ALA A 344 -21.71 9.33 -27.41
N ASP A 345 -20.86 10.28 -27.03
CA ASP A 345 -21.06 11.71 -27.30
C ASP A 345 -20.88 12.01 -28.80
N PRO A 346 -21.70 12.88 -29.43
CA PRO A 346 -21.49 13.31 -30.81
C PRO A 346 -20.09 13.86 -31.11
N SER A 347 -19.43 14.49 -30.14
CA SER A 347 -18.04 14.97 -30.27
C SER A 347 -17.00 13.84 -30.29
N ALA A 348 -17.35 12.66 -29.76
CA ALA A 348 -16.54 11.43 -29.76
C ALA A 348 -17.01 10.40 -30.83
N GLY A 349 -17.92 10.81 -31.75
CA GLY A 349 -18.44 10.00 -32.85
C GLY A 349 -19.90 9.57 -32.73
N GLY A 350 -20.55 9.75 -31.57
CA GLY A 350 -22.00 9.56 -31.40
C GLY A 350 -22.48 8.11 -31.31
N TRP A 351 -21.60 7.18 -30.91
CA TRP A 351 -21.84 5.74 -30.91
C TRP A 351 -22.79 5.31 -29.78
N THR A 352 -24.09 5.47 -30.03
CA THR A 352 -25.16 5.36 -29.00
C THR A 352 -26.07 4.15 -29.16
N GLN A 353 -25.98 3.40 -30.26
CA GLN A 353 -26.86 2.28 -30.58
C GLN A 353 -26.02 1.06 -30.97
N GLY A 354 -25.39 0.36 -30.01
CA GLY A 354 -24.55 -0.81 -30.30
C GLY A 354 -25.29 -1.93 -31.06
N SER A 355 -26.62 -1.99 -30.93
CA SER A 355 -27.47 -2.91 -31.68
C SER A 355 -27.57 -2.64 -33.19
N VAL A 356 -27.09 -1.49 -33.66
CA VAL A 356 -26.97 -1.10 -35.08
C VAL A 356 -25.51 -0.80 -35.45
N TYR A 357 -24.77 -0.17 -34.53
CA TYR A 357 -23.38 0.27 -34.68
C TYR A 357 -22.49 -0.42 -33.63
N PRO A 358 -22.22 -1.74 -33.76
CA PRO A 358 -21.34 -2.44 -32.84
C PRO A 358 -19.93 -1.84 -32.89
N ARG A 359 -19.29 -1.86 -31.72
CA ARG A 359 -17.87 -1.54 -31.52
C ARG A 359 -17.22 -2.77 -30.90
N MET A 360 -16.01 -3.07 -31.35
CA MET A 360 -15.21 -4.20 -30.90
C MET A 360 -13.72 -3.91 -31.02
N THR A 361 -12.92 -4.89 -30.66
CA THR A 361 -11.47 -4.88 -30.73
C THR A 361 -10.99 -6.08 -31.53
N GLY A 362 -9.85 -5.94 -32.18
CA GLY A 362 -9.21 -7.01 -32.95
C GLY A 362 -7.95 -6.51 -33.66
N ASP A 363 -6.96 -7.38 -33.90
CA ASP A 363 -5.71 -7.01 -34.57
C ASP A 363 -5.92 -7.00 -36.09
N VAL A 364 -6.26 -5.84 -36.65
CA VAL A 364 -6.58 -5.70 -38.08
C VAL A 364 -5.34 -5.41 -38.93
N ASN A 365 -4.16 -5.38 -38.32
CA ASN A 365 -2.92 -4.96 -38.98
C ASN A 365 -1.78 -6.00 -38.89
N GLY A 366 -1.81 -6.88 -37.88
CA GLY A 366 -0.93 -8.03 -37.70
C GLY A 366 0.30 -7.73 -36.86
N ASP A 367 0.16 -6.85 -35.87
CA ASP A 367 1.25 -6.46 -34.97
C ASP A 367 1.18 -7.06 -33.56
N GLY A 368 0.18 -7.89 -33.30
CA GLY A 368 -0.09 -8.56 -32.02
C GLY A 368 -0.94 -7.75 -31.05
N ARG A 369 -1.46 -6.58 -31.46
CA ARG A 369 -2.22 -5.67 -30.58
C ARG A 369 -3.63 -5.47 -31.13
N ALA A 370 -4.62 -5.56 -30.25
CA ALA A 370 -6.00 -5.35 -30.62
C ALA A 370 -6.30 -3.87 -30.87
N ASP A 371 -6.65 -3.55 -32.12
CA ASP A 371 -7.07 -2.24 -32.57
C ASP A 371 -8.55 -1.96 -32.22
N LEU A 372 -8.98 -0.70 -32.21
CA LEU A 372 -10.41 -0.35 -32.10
C LEU A 372 -11.10 -0.47 -33.45
N VAL A 373 -12.24 -1.16 -33.51
CA VAL A 373 -13.06 -1.31 -34.72
C VAL A 373 -14.52 -0.96 -34.44
N GLY A 374 -15.13 -0.15 -35.29
CA GLY A 374 -16.54 0.25 -35.18
C GLY A 374 -17.28 0.22 -36.51
N PHE A 375 -18.44 -0.41 -36.52
CA PHE A 375 -19.27 -0.55 -37.72
C PHE A 375 -20.29 0.59 -37.79
N GLY A 376 -19.95 1.67 -38.49
CA GLY A 376 -20.76 2.88 -38.59
C GLY A 376 -21.87 2.81 -39.66
N GLY A 377 -22.45 3.98 -39.97
CA GLY A 377 -23.40 4.13 -41.09
C GLY A 377 -22.72 3.87 -42.43
N ALA A 378 -21.69 4.66 -42.75
CA ALA A 378 -21.02 4.68 -44.05
C ALA A 378 -20.02 3.53 -44.29
N GLY A 379 -19.81 2.63 -43.32
CA GLY A 379 -18.86 1.52 -43.40
C GLY A 379 -18.17 1.24 -42.06
N VAL A 380 -17.01 0.60 -42.10
CA VAL A 380 -16.19 0.27 -40.92
C VAL A 380 -15.13 1.34 -40.68
N PHE A 381 -14.93 1.69 -39.42
CA PHE A 381 -13.91 2.61 -38.92
C PHE A 381 -12.95 1.88 -37.99
N ALA A 382 -11.66 2.20 -38.07
CA ALA A 382 -10.62 1.65 -37.20
C ALA A 382 -9.78 2.77 -36.55
N ALA A 383 -9.16 2.47 -35.42
CA ALA A 383 -8.06 3.24 -34.84
C ALA A 383 -7.01 2.27 -34.28
N LEU A 384 -5.79 2.35 -34.79
CA LEU A 384 -4.74 1.38 -34.47
C LEU A 384 -4.15 1.60 -33.07
N ALA A 385 -3.78 0.53 -32.38
CA ALA A 385 -3.11 0.55 -31.09
C ALA A 385 -1.69 1.15 -31.20
N ASP A 386 -1.31 1.99 -30.23
CA ASP A 386 0.03 2.58 -30.18
C ASP A 386 1.03 1.75 -29.36
N GLY A 387 0.57 0.71 -28.64
CA GLY A 387 1.37 -0.20 -27.83
C GLY A 387 1.66 0.30 -26.41
N ASN A 388 1.07 1.42 -25.99
CA ASN A 388 1.20 1.99 -24.64
C ASN A 388 -0.19 2.19 -24.01
N GLY A 389 -1.16 1.34 -24.37
CA GLY A 389 -2.56 1.45 -23.95
C GLY A 389 -3.33 2.60 -24.62
N GLY A 390 -2.78 3.24 -25.66
CA GLY A 390 -3.41 4.32 -26.43
C GLY A 390 -3.76 3.91 -27.86
N PHE A 391 -4.56 4.74 -28.54
CA PHE A 391 -4.96 4.52 -29.93
C PHE A 391 -4.76 5.75 -30.83
N GLY A 392 -4.46 5.49 -32.09
CA GLY A 392 -4.35 6.49 -33.14
C GLY A 392 -5.67 7.22 -33.47
N SER A 393 -5.62 8.10 -34.46
CA SER A 393 -6.82 8.78 -34.97
C SER A 393 -7.73 7.82 -35.72
N ALA A 394 -9.04 7.87 -35.48
CA ALA A 394 -10.01 7.04 -36.19
C ALA A 394 -10.09 7.40 -37.69
N TYR A 395 -10.08 6.39 -38.55
CA TYR A 395 -10.21 6.49 -40.00
C TYR A 395 -11.20 5.46 -40.53
N GLN A 396 -11.65 5.63 -41.78
CA GLN A 396 -12.53 4.66 -42.43
C GLN A 396 -11.70 3.51 -43.03
N ALA A 397 -11.80 2.33 -42.41
CA ALA A 397 -11.11 1.10 -42.83
C ALA A 397 -11.85 0.35 -43.96
N SER A 398 -13.17 0.52 -44.06
CA SER A 398 -13.96 -0.02 -45.17
C SER A 398 -15.17 0.87 -45.50
N SER A 399 -15.57 0.90 -46.77
CA SER A 399 -16.84 1.48 -47.23
C SER A 399 -18.00 0.47 -47.25
N LEU A 400 -17.76 -0.75 -46.77
CA LEU A 400 -18.72 -1.85 -46.68
C LEU A 400 -18.99 -2.22 -45.21
N PHE A 401 -19.85 -3.22 -44.97
CA PHE A 401 -20.33 -3.65 -43.65
C PHE A 401 -21.00 -2.56 -42.79
N GLY A 402 -21.37 -1.42 -43.39
CA GLY A 402 -22.05 -0.30 -42.74
C GLY A 402 -23.57 -0.43 -42.72
N ALA A 403 -24.22 0.33 -41.83
CA ALA A 403 -25.67 0.34 -41.68
C ALA A 403 -26.41 1.02 -42.86
N ASP A 404 -25.76 1.95 -43.57
CA ASP A 404 -26.35 2.60 -44.74
C ASP A 404 -26.50 1.63 -45.91
N LEU A 405 -27.57 1.77 -46.69
CA LEU A 405 -27.83 0.92 -47.87
C LEU A 405 -26.67 0.94 -48.89
N GLY A 406 -25.94 2.06 -49.00
CA GLY A 406 -24.76 2.17 -49.85
C GLY A 406 -23.51 1.45 -49.31
N ALA A 407 -23.48 1.14 -48.01
CA ALA A 407 -22.40 0.44 -47.32
C ALA A 407 -22.76 -1.02 -46.96
N GLY A 408 -23.91 -1.52 -47.42
CA GLY A 408 -24.34 -2.91 -47.25
C GLY A 408 -25.67 -3.10 -46.50
N GLY A 409 -26.17 -2.08 -45.78
CA GLY A 409 -27.49 -2.13 -45.14
C GLY A 409 -27.55 -2.97 -43.85
N TRP A 410 -26.47 -3.02 -43.08
CA TRP A 410 -26.35 -3.85 -41.88
C TRP A 410 -27.02 -3.20 -40.66
N LEU A 411 -28.35 -3.31 -40.60
CA LEU A 411 -29.21 -2.55 -39.67
C LEU A 411 -29.46 -3.18 -38.29
N SER A 412 -28.94 -4.38 -38.00
CA SER A 412 -29.20 -5.07 -36.72
C SER A 412 -28.16 -6.13 -36.39
N VAL A 413 -27.55 -6.08 -35.20
CA VAL A 413 -26.65 -7.14 -34.71
C VAL A 413 -27.37 -8.45 -34.36
N ASP A 414 -28.69 -8.42 -34.15
CA ASP A 414 -29.47 -9.63 -33.85
C ASP A 414 -29.81 -10.37 -35.14
N ALA A 415 -30.33 -9.67 -36.16
CA ALA A 415 -30.68 -10.28 -37.43
C ALA A 415 -29.47 -10.50 -38.36
N ALA A 416 -28.46 -9.61 -38.30
CA ALA A 416 -27.29 -9.60 -39.17
C ALA A 416 -26.01 -9.18 -38.38
N PRO A 417 -25.52 -10.04 -37.46
CA PRO A 417 -24.30 -9.77 -36.71
C PRO A 417 -23.09 -9.60 -37.63
N ARG A 418 -22.13 -8.81 -37.14
CA ARG A 418 -20.81 -8.59 -37.74
C ARG A 418 -19.78 -8.80 -36.65
N THR A 419 -18.63 -9.33 -37.01
CA THR A 419 -17.51 -9.67 -36.11
C THR A 419 -16.18 -9.55 -36.85
N LEU A 420 -15.11 -9.70 -36.09
CA LEU A 420 -13.75 -9.91 -36.55
C LEU A 420 -13.33 -11.38 -36.33
N GLY A 421 -12.29 -11.83 -37.03
CA GLY A 421 -11.63 -13.12 -36.83
C GLY A 421 -10.64 -13.47 -37.97
N ASP A 422 -9.51 -14.13 -37.67
CA ASP A 422 -8.51 -14.54 -38.67
C ASP A 422 -8.91 -15.84 -39.38
N ILE A 423 -9.75 -15.72 -40.41
CA ILE A 423 -10.31 -16.87 -41.12
C ILE A 423 -9.36 -17.45 -42.19
N ASN A 424 -8.17 -16.85 -42.34
CA ASN A 424 -7.22 -17.21 -43.40
C ASN A 424 -5.85 -17.67 -42.86
N GLY A 425 -5.51 -17.30 -41.62
CA GLY A 425 -4.32 -17.73 -40.88
C GLY A 425 -3.11 -16.85 -41.17
N ASP A 426 -3.30 -15.54 -41.41
CA ASP A 426 -2.22 -14.59 -41.66
C ASP A 426 -1.87 -13.67 -40.47
N GLY A 427 -2.49 -13.93 -39.32
CA GLY A 427 -2.31 -13.21 -38.06
C GLY A 427 -3.12 -11.92 -37.98
N ARG A 428 -4.21 -11.79 -38.75
CA ARG A 428 -5.02 -10.57 -38.82
C ARG A 428 -6.50 -10.85 -38.85
N ASP A 429 -7.23 -10.06 -38.09
CA ASP A 429 -8.68 -10.12 -38.01
C ASP A 429 -9.36 -9.63 -39.30
N ASP A 430 -10.05 -10.53 -39.99
CA ASP A 430 -10.85 -10.25 -41.19
C ASP A 430 -12.26 -9.74 -40.83
N LEU A 431 -12.89 -8.93 -41.69
CA LEU A 431 -14.29 -8.50 -41.49
C LEU A 431 -15.26 -9.61 -41.87
N ILE A 432 -16.04 -10.10 -40.90
CA ILE A 432 -17.04 -11.15 -41.12
C ILE A 432 -18.46 -10.64 -40.81
N GLY A 433 -19.42 -10.94 -41.69
CA GLY A 433 -20.82 -10.53 -41.54
C GLY A 433 -21.80 -11.63 -41.94
N PHE A 434 -22.77 -11.89 -41.06
CA PHE A 434 -23.79 -12.92 -41.23
C PHE A 434 -25.07 -12.32 -41.84
N GLY A 435 -25.17 -12.33 -43.17
CA GLY A 435 -26.31 -11.76 -43.90
C GLY A 435 -27.50 -12.72 -44.03
N GLY A 436 -28.47 -12.37 -44.89
CA GLY A 436 -29.58 -13.25 -45.26
C GLY A 436 -29.11 -14.55 -45.91
N ALA A 437 -28.38 -14.41 -47.01
CA ALA A 437 -27.95 -15.54 -47.85
C ALA A 437 -26.81 -16.40 -47.28
N GLY A 438 -26.18 -15.99 -46.16
CA GLY A 438 -25.04 -16.66 -45.56
C GLY A 438 -23.96 -15.69 -45.06
N VAL A 439 -22.70 -16.13 -45.03
CA VAL A 439 -21.56 -15.38 -44.52
C VAL A 439 -20.87 -14.61 -45.65
N PHE A 440 -20.60 -13.34 -45.38
CA PHE A 440 -19.80 -12.43 -46.19
C PHE A 440 -18.52 -12.10 -45.44
N ALA A 441 -17.41 -11.98 -46.17
CA ALA A 441 -16.10 -11.69 -45.61
C ALA A 441 -15.38 -10.59 -46.42
N ALA A 442 -14.46 -9.85 -45.80
CA ALA A 442 -13.47 -9.02 -46.48
C ALA A 442 -12.14 -9.12 -45.73
N LEU A 443 -11.10 -9.58 -46.43
CA LEU A 443 -9.80 -9.86 -45.81
C LEU A 443 -9.08 -8.56 -45.39
N ALA A 444 -8.33 -8.60 -44.29
CA ALA A 444 -7.45 -7.52 -43.84
C ALA A 444 -6.31 -7.26 -44.84
N ASP A 445 -6.01 -5.98 -45.10
CA ASP A 445 -4.96 -5.57 -46.05
C ASP A 445 -3.56 -5.39 -45.43
N GLY A 446 -3.44 -5.60 -44.11
CA GLY A 446 -2.19 -5.44 -43.36
C GLY A 446 -1.77 -3.99 -43.09
N ASN A 447 -2.64 -3.01 -43.35
CA ASN A 447 -2.45 -1.60 -43.02
C ASN A 447 -3.63 -1.07 -42.18
N GLY A 448 -4.42 -1.99 -41.58
CA GLY A 448 -5.68 -1.70 -40.88
C GLY A 448 -6.86 -1.35 -41.78
N GLY A 449 -6.73 -1.56 -43.09
CA GLY A 449 -7.83 -1.51 -44.05
C GLY A 449 -8.33 -2.90 -44.43
N PHE A 450 -9.43 -2.95 -45.17
CA PHE A 450 -10.03 -4.20 -45.64
C PHE A 450 -10.23 -4.23 -47.15
N GLY A 451 -10.07 -5.42 -47.72
CA GLY A 451 -10.26 -5.71 -49.13
C GLY A 451 -11.72 -5.62 -49.60
N SER A 452 -11.97 -6.13 -50.81
CA SER A 452 -13.33 -6.21 -51.36
C SER A 452 -14.13 -7.29 -50.65
N ALA A 453 -15.38 -6.99 -50.27
CA ALA A 453 -16.26 -7.99 -49.68
C ALA A 453 -16.66 -9.06 -50.72
N TYR A 454 -16.66 -10.31 -50.28
CA TYR A 454 -17.05 -11.49 -51.05
C TYR A 454 -17.96 -12.40 -50.22
N PHE A 455 -18.55 -13.39 -50.88
CA PHE A 455 -19.44 -14.36 -50.27
C PHE A 455 -18.65 -15.61 -49.86
N ALA A 456 -18.37 -15.73 -48.56
CA ALA A 456 -17.54 -16.80 -48.00
C ALA A 456 -18.35 -18.10 -47.81
N LYS A 457 -19.67 -18.01 -47.55
CA LYS A 457 -20.47 -19.20 -47.23
C LYS A 457 -21.96 -19.05 -47.50
N ASN A 458 -22.61 -20.13 -47.95
CA ASN A 458 -24.06 -20.23 -48.18
C ASN A 458 -24.87 -20.83 -47.01
N SER A 459 -24.34 -20.78 -45.79
CA SER A 459 -25.05 -21.16 -44.56
C SER A 459 -24.73 -20.17 -43.43
N PHE A 460 -25.29 -20.38 -42.23
CA PHE A 460 -25.24 -19.45 -41.09
C PHE A 460 -25.93 -18.09 -41.34
N GLY A 461 -26.69 -17.99 -42.43
CA GLY A 461 -27.49 -16.81 -42.79
C GLY A 461 -28.93 -16.90 -42.29
N SER A 462 -29.60 -15.74 -42.21
CA SER A 462 -30.98 -15.65 -41.69
C SER A 462 -32.06 -16.16 -42.64
N ASP A 463 -31.78 -16.30 -43.94
CA ASP A 463 -32.70 -16.94 -44.89
C ASP A 463 -32.82 -18.46 -44.61
N LEU A 464 -34.01 -19.03 -44.80
CA LEU A 464 -34.24 -20.47 -44.64
C LEU A 464 -33.34 -21.33 -45.55
N SER A 465 -32.98 -20.82 -46.74
CA SER A 465 -32.02 -21.46 -47.65
C SER A 465 -30.57 -21.45 -47.14
N ALA A 466 -30.24 -20.57 -46.19
CA ALA A 466 -28.94 -20.45 -45.53
C ALA A 466 -28.94 -20.99 -44.08
N GLY A 467 -30.01 -21.70 -43.69
CA GLY A 467 -30.15 -22.34 -42.38
C GLY A 467 -31.08 -21.62 -41.39
N GLY A 468 -31.58 -20.42 -41.69
CA GLY A 468 -32.61 -19.75 -40.89
C GLY A 468 -32.11 -19.09 -39.59
N TRP A 469 -30.86 -18.62 -39.57
CA TRP A 469 -30.19 -18.02 -38.40
C TRP A 469 -30.65 -16.57 -38.15
N ALA A 470 -31.94 -16.40 -37.84
CA ALA A 470 -32.63 -15.11 -37.86
C ALA A 470 -32.49 -14.25 -36.57
N SER A 471 -31.90 -14.78 -35.51
CA SER A 471 -31.61 -14.04 -34.26
C SER A 471 -30.33 -14.55 -33.63
N ASN A 472 -29.36 -13.64 -33.43
CA ASN A 472 -28.12 -13.87 -32.70
C ASN A 472 -28.36 -14.00 -31.18
N LYS A 473 -29.46 -13.42 -30.65
CA LYS A 473 -29.88 -13.64 -29.26
C LYS A 473 -30.33 -15.08 -29.02
N ALA A 474 -31.06 -15.70 -29.95
CA ALA A 474 -31.38 -17.13 -29.83
C ALA A 474 -30.17 -18.01 -30.24
N HIS A 475 -29.60 -17.72 -31.41
CA HIS A 475 -28.62 -18.51 -32.12
C HIS A 475 -27.36 -17.69 -32.44
N PRO A 476 -26.49 -17.46 -31.44
CA PRO A 476 -25.23 -16.76 -31.65
C PRO A 476 -24.37 -17.49 -32.68
N ARG A 477 -23.62 -16.70 -33.45
CA ARG A 477 -22.58 -17.16 -34.39
C ARG A 477 -21.29 -16.45 -34.05
N LEU A 478 -20.23 -17.23 -33.89
CA LEU A 478 -18.90 -16.84 -33.45
C LEU A 478 -17.85 -17.40 -34.42
N LEU A 479 -16.62 -16.99 -34.17
CA LEU A 479 -15.39 -17.41 -34.82
C LEU A 479 -14.41 -17.84 -33.72
N GLY A 480 -13.53 -18.80 -34.03
CA GLY A 480 -12.49 -19.30 -33.12
C GLY A 480 -11.84 -20.57 -33.66
N ASP A 481 -10.57 -20.83 -33.33
CA ASP A 481 -9.83 -21.99 -33.81
C ASP A 481 -10.15 -23.24 -32.98
N ILE A 482 -11.19 -23.97 -33.39
CA ILE A 482 -11.67 -25.16 -32.67
C ILE A 482 -10.90 -26.44 -33.06
N ASN A 483 -9.91 -26.33 -33.95
CA ASN A 483 -9.21 -27.49 -34.52
C ASN A 483 -7.67 -27.44 -34.35
N GLY A 484 -7.11 -26.27 -34.05
CA GLY A 484 -5.69 -26.04 -33.76
C GLY A 484 -4.84 -25.82 -35.02
N ASP A 485 -5.42 -25.26 -36.08
CA ASP A 485 -4.72 -24.99 -37.34
C ASP A 485 -4.30 -23.52 -37.56
N GLY A 486 -4.57 -22.66 -36.56
CA GLY A 486 -4.28 -21.24 -36.56
C GLY A 486 -5.27 -20.39 -37.36
N ARG A 487 -6.51 -20.85 -37.51
CA ARG A 487 -7.58 -20.12 -38.23
C ARG A 487 -8.90 -20.20 -37.50
N ASP A 488 -9.63 -19.11 -37.57
CA ASP A 488 -10.96 -19.01 -37.01
C ASP A 488 -12.00 -19.79 -37.83
N ASP A 489 -12.51 -20.86 -37.22
CA ASP A 489 -13.60 -21.66 -37.75
C ASP A 489 -14.97 -21.03 -37.45
N LEU A 490 -15.95 -21.27 -38.33
CA LEU A 490 -17.32 -20.81 -38.08
C LEU A 490 -18.03 -21.71 -37.06
N VAL A 491 -18.49 -21.11 -35.96
CA VAL A 491 -19.25 -21.81 -34.91
C VAL A 491 -20.61 -21.16 -34.70
N GLY A 492 -21.70 -21.92 -34.79
CA GLY A 492 -23.07 -21.45 -34.59
C GLY A 492 -23.88 -22.31 -33.63
N PHE A 493 -24.51 -21.68 -32.66
CA PHE A 493 -25.32 -22.35 -31.64
C PHE A 493 -26.78 -22.48 -32.09
N GLY A 494 -27.11 -23.59 -32.75
CA GLY A 494 -28.43 -23.86 -33.31
C GLY A 494 -29.47 -24.34 -32.27
N GLY A 495 -30.57 -24.90 -32.77
CA GLY A 495 -31.55 -25.60 -31.92
C GLY A 495 -30.96 -26.88 -31.30
N ALA A 496 -30.57 -27.82 -32.17
CA ALA A 496 -30.13 -29.16 -31.78
C ALA A 496 -28.72 -29.26 -31.15
N GLY A 497 -27.99 -28.15 -31.05
CA GLY A 497 -26.62 -28.10 -30.55
C GLY A 497 -25.74 -27.11 -31.32
N VAL A 498 -24.42 -27.28 -31.24
CA VAL A 498 -23.43 -26.45 -31.93
C VAL A 498 -23.11 -27.03 -33.30
N PHE A 499 -23.15 -26.17 -34.32
CA PHE A 499 -22.73 -26.46 -35.67
C PHE A 499 -21.41 -25.75 -35.97
N ALA A 500 -20.48 -26.46 -36.61
CA ALA A 500 -19.21 -25.90 -37.04
C ALA A 500 -19.04 -25.97 -38.57
N ALA A 501 -18.16 -25.16 -39.11
CA ALA A 501 -17.64 -25.30 -40.48
C ALA A 501 -16.21 -24.76 -40.54
N LEU A 502 -15.25 -25.66 -40.77
CA LEU A 502 -13.84 -25.32 -40.70
C LEU A 502 -13.40 -24.32 -41.78
N ALA A 503 -12.49 -23.42 -41.44
CA ALA A 503 -11.84 -22.51 -42.38
C ALA A 503 -11.05 -23.29 -43.45
N ASP A 504 -11.01 -22.77 -44.68
CA ASP A 504 -10.27 -23.40 -45.79
C ASP A 504 -8.90 -22.76 -46.07
N GLY A 505 -8.49 -21.78 -45.26
CA GLY A 505 -7.23 -21.03 -45.42
C GLY A 505 -7.16 -20.15 -46.68
N ASN A 506 -8.28 -19.95 -47.37
CA ASN A 506 -8.39 -19.05 -48.53
C ASN A 506 -9.50 -18.00 -48.31
N GLY A 507 -9.90 -17.77 -47.06
CA GLY A 507 -11.02 -16.90 -46.68
C GLY A 507 -12.41 -17.56 -46.87
N GLY A 508 -12.47 -18.86 -47.13
CA GLY A 508 -13.71 -19.62 -47.24
C GLY A 508 -13.86 -20.65 -46.11
N PHE A 509 -14.96 -21.41 -46.16
CA PHE A 509 -15.29 -22.40 -45.13
C PHE A 509 -15.85 -23.69 -45.73
N GLY A 510 -15.40 -24.84 -45.23
CA GLY A 510 -15.84 -26.18 -45.60
C GLY A 510 -17.31 -26.50 -45.28
N SER A 511 -17.77 -27.72 -45.48
CA SER A 511 -19.17 -28.10 -45.20
C SER A 511 -19.56 -27.88 -43.74
N ALA A 512 -20.77 -27.38 -43.47
CA ALA A 512 -21.28 -27.27 -42.11
C ALA A 512 -21.73 -28.64 -41.55
N TYR A 513 -21.40 -28.92 -40.30
CA TYR A 513 -21.73 -30.16 -39.60
C TYR A 513 -22.10 -29.90 -38.14
N LEU A 514 -22.74 -30.87 -37.48
CA LEU A 514 -23.04 -30.81 -36.05
C LEU A 514 -21.78 -31.21 -35.26
N SER A 515 -21.22 -30.27 -34.50
CA SER A 515 -19.97 -30.39 -33.75
C SER A 515 -20.20 -30.76 -32.27
N SER A 516 -21.32 -30.31 -31.68
CA SER A 516 -21.77 -30.76 -30.36
C SER A 516 -23.28 -30.88 -30.30
N THR A 517 -23.80 -31.81 -29.49
CA THR A 517 -25.24 -31.88 -29.14
C THR A 517 -25.57 -31.09 -27.86
N SER A 518 -24.64 -30.26 -27.36
CA SER A 518 -24.83 -29.38 -26.20
C SER A 518 -24.92 -27.91 -26.62
N PHE A 519 -25.15 -26.99 -25.67
CA PHE A 519 -25.23 -25.53 -25.86
C PHE A 519 -26.29 -25.03 -26.88
N GLY A 520 -27.18 -25.91 -27.31
CA GLY A 520 -28.27 -25.62 -28.25
C GLY A 520 -29.53 -25.09 -27.56
N ALA A 521 -30.38 -24.42 -28.32
CA ALA A 521 -31.62 -23.83 -27.82
C ALA A 521 -32.72 -24.87 -27.48
N ASP A 522 -32.66 -26.07 -28.07
CA ASP A 522 -33.59 -27.15 -27.74
C ASP A 522 -33.31 -27.69 -26.34
N LEU A 523 -34.36 -28.09 -25.60
CA LEU A 523 -34.20 -28.68 -24.26
C LEU A 523 -33.33 -29.95 -24.25
N SER A 524 -33.33 -30.71 -25.35
CA SER A 524 -32.45 -31.88 -25.53
C SER A 524 -30.98 -31.52 -25.73
N ALA A 525 -30.67 -30.25 -26.04
CA ALA A 525 -29.33 -29.72 -26.24
C ALA A 525 -28.91 -28.71 -25.15
N GLY A 526 -29.70 -28.59 -24.07
CA GLY A 526 -29.42 -27.76 -22.90
C GLY A 526 -30.34 -26.55 -22.69
N GLY A 527 -31.17 -26.17 -23.68
CA GLY A 527 -32.17 -25.10 -23.53
C GLY A 527 -31.64 -23.66 -23.60
N TRP A 528 -30.51 -23.45 -24.29
CA TRP A 528 -29.80 -22.16 -24.38
C TRP A 528 -30.49 -21.20 -25.36
N THR A 529 -31.56 -20.55 -24.89
CA THR A 529 -32.52 -19.81 -25.73
C THR A 529 -32.31 -18.29 -25.79
N ASN A 530 -31.46 -17.72 -24.94
CA ASN A 530 -31.23 -16.27 -24.89
C ASN A 530 -29.76 -15.96 -24.50
N ASN A 531 -29.00 -15.40 -25.43
CA ASN A 531 -27.58 -15.06 -25.27
C ASN A 531 -27.33 -13.82 -24.39
N ASP A 532 -28.36 -13.03 -24.06
CA ASP A 532 -28.23 -11.98 -23.05
C ASP A 532 -28.23 -12.57 -21.64
N ALA A 533 -29.19 -13.45 -21.32
CA ALA A 533 -29.24 -14.11 -20.02
C ALA A 533 -28.16 -15.19 -19.87
N SER A 534 -28.01 -16.01 -20.90
CA SER A 534 -27.10 -17.16 -20.97
C SER A 534 -26.16 -17.06 -22.18
N PRO A 535 -25.15 -16.17 -22.11
CA PRO A 535 -24.16 -16.01 -23.17
C PRO A 535 -23.36 -17.29 -23.38
N ARG A 536 -23.02 -17.53 -24.64
CA ARG A 536 -22.07 -18.55 -25.09
C ARG A 536 -20.94 -17.86 -25.85
N LEU A 537 -19.72 -18.32 -25.59
CA LEU A 537 -18.45 -17.79 -26.08
C LEU A 537 -17.55 -18.96 -26.51
N LEU A 538 -16.42 -18.61 -27.12
CA LEU A 538 -15.30 -19.49 -27.45
C LEU A 538 -14.06 -18.96 -26.72
N ALA A 539 -13.23 -19.85 -26.22
CA ALA A 539 -11.89 -19.56 -25.69
C ALA A 539 -11.15 -20.86 -25.35
N ASP A 540 -9.83 -20.91 -25.51
CA ASP A 540 -8.99 -21.97 -24.93
C ASP A 540 -8.99 -21.87 -23.39
N VAL A 541 -9.75 -22.75 -22.71
CA VAL A 541 -9.83 -22.73 -21.23
C VAL A 541 -8.83 -23.68 -20.58
N ASN A 542 -8.05 -24.44 -21.36
CA ASN A 542 -7.21 -25.52 -20.85
C ASN A 542 -5.71 -25.36 -21.20
N GLY A 543 -5.39 -24.53 -22.19
CA GLY A 543 -4.04 -24.14 -22.62
C GLY A 543 -3.46 -25.04 -23.70
N ASP A 544 -4.30 -25.62 -24.56
CA ASP A 544 -3.88 -26.53 -25.63
C ASP A 544 -3.95 -25.95 -27.06
N GLY A 545 -4.19 -24.63 -27.15
CA GLY A 545 -4.19 -23.83 -28.37
C GLY A 545 -5.45 -23.97 -29.21
N ARG A 546 -6.59 -24.37 -28.62
CA ARG A 546 -7.87 -24.53 -29.31
C ARG A 546 -9.02 -23.94 -28.51
N ASP A 547 -9.93 -23.28 -29.21
CA ASP A 547 -11.09 -22.68 -28.60
C ASP A 547 -12.12 -23.72 -28.15
N ASP A 548 -12.35 -23.77 -26.83
CA ASP A 548 -13.36 -24.59 -26.19
C ASP A 548 -14.72 -23.88 -26.17
N LEU A 549 -15.83 -24.65 -26.05
CA LEU A 549 -17.15 -24.04 -25.80
C LEU A 549 -17.24 -23.56 -24.37
N VAL A 550 -17.57 -22.29 -24.16
CA VAL A 550 -17.89 -21.71 -22.84
C VAL A 550 -19.32 -21.17 -22.83
N GLY A 551 -20.11 -21.49 -21.81
CA GLY A 551 -21.47 -20.97 -21.66
C GLY A 551 -21.85 -20.65 -20.22
N PHE A 552 -22.36 -19.45 -19.98
CA PHE A 552 -22.79 -19.00 -18.66
C PHE A 552 -24.28 -19.35 -18.48
N GLY A 553 -24.56 -20.42 -17.76
CA GLY A 553 -25.92 -20.92 -17.52
C GLY A 553 -26.60 -20.26 -16.30
N GLY A 554 -27.69 -20.88 -15.83
CA GLY A 554 -28.31 -20.52 -14.56
C GLY A 554 -27.38 -20.84 -13.38
N ALA A 555 -26.97 -22.10 -13.26
CA ALA A 555 -26.22 -22.64 -12.12
C ALA A 555 -24.71 -22.30 -12.10
N GLY A 556 -24.19 -21.60 -13.11
CA GLY A 556 -22.77 -21.27 -13.24
C GLY A 556 -22.26 -21.39 -14.69
N VAL A 557 -20.94 -21.48 -14.87
CA VAL A 557 -20.30 -21.64 -16.18
C VAL A 557 -20.14 -23.12 -16.51
N PHE A 558 -20.52 -23.47 -17.73
CA PHE A 558 -20.33 -24.78 -18.35
C PHE A 558 -19.28 -24.67 -19.45
N ALA A 559 -18.42 -25.68 -19.56
CA ALA A 559 -17.46 -25.80 -20.67
C ALA A 559 -17.58 -27.16 -21.37
N ALA A 560 -17.13 -27.24 -22.62
CA ALA A 560 -16.88 -28.50 -23.33
C ALA A 560 -15.65 -28.37 -24.23
N LEU A 561 -14.64 -29.20 -23.96
CA LEU A 561 -13.32 -29.07 -24.58
C LEU A 561 -13.31 -29.49 -26.06
N ALA A 562 -12.52 -28.81 -26.88
CA ALA A 562 -12.32 -29.07 -28.30
C ALA A 562 -11.51 -30.36 -28.54
N ASP A 563 -12.00 -31.23 -29.42
CA ASP A 563 -11.41 -32.55 -29.68
C ASP A 563 -10.27 -32.55 -30.71
N GLY A 564 -9.88 -31.38 -31.22
CA GLY A 564 -8.82 -31.21 -32.22
C GLY A 564 -9.21 -31.70 -33.63
N ASN A 565 -10.47 -32.03 -33.85
CA ASN A 565 -11.04 -32.41 -35.15
C ASN A 565 -12.27 -31.52 -35.48
N GLY A 566 -12.41 -30.38 -34.79
CA GLY A 566 -13.54 -29.48 -34.87
C GLY A 566 -14.84 -30.03 -34.25
N GLY A 567 -14.74 -31.02 -33.37
CA GLY A 567 -15.80 -31.49 -32.48
C GLY A 567 -15.57 -31.03 -31.04
N PHE A 568 -16.57 -31.23 -30.17
CA PHE A 568 -16.43 -30.95 -28.73
C PHE A 568 -16.83 -32.14 -27.86
N GLY A 569 -16.18 -32.23 -26.70
CA GLY A 569 -16.46 -33.21 -25.66
C GLY A 569 -17.83 -33.02 -24.98
N ALA A 570 -18.04 -33.78 -23.91
CA ALA A 570 -19.23 -33.64 -23.09
C ALA A 570 -19.18 -32.36 -22.24
N ALA A 571 -20.30 -31.61 -22.19
CA ALA A 571 -20.39 -30.42 -21.35
C ALA A 571 -20.33 -30.77 -19.85
N TYR A 572 -19.54 -30.01 -19.10
CA TYR A 572 -19.40 -30.12 -17.65
C TYR A 572 -19.52 -28.74 -16.98
N LEU A 573 -19.81 -28.72 -15.67
CA LEU A 573 -19.79 -27.48 -14.89
C LEU A 573 -18.33 -27.10 -14.59
N ALA A 574 -17.86 -26.01 -15.19
CA ALA A 574 -16.51 -25.48 -15.07
C ALA A 574 -16.36 -24.51 -13.88
N SER A 575 -17.44 -23.78 -13.55
CA SER A 575 -17.52 -22.95 -12.34
C SER A 575 -18.96 -22.91 -11.81
N SER A 576 -19.14 -22.87 -10.49
CA SER A 576 -20.45 -22.61 -9.86
C SER A 576 -20.72 -21.11 -9.62
N SER A 577 -20.03 -20.24 -10.35
CA SER A 577 -20.15 -18.77 -10.32
C SER A 577 -20.44 -18.21 -11.71
N PHE A 578 -20.64 -16.88 -11.82
CA PHE A 578 -21.03 -16.15 -13.04
C PHE A 578 -22.36 -16.61 -13.69
N GLY A 579 -23.16 -17.40 -12.96
CA GLY A 579 -24.45 -17.89 -13.40
C GLY A 579 -25.60 -16.92 -13.10
N ALA A 580 -26.69 -17.05 -13.85
CA ALA A 580 -27.87 -16.19 -13.70
C ALA A 580 -28.68 -16.46 -12.42
N ASP A 581 -28.56 -17.64 -11.81
CA ASP A 581 -29.24 -17.97 -10.55
C ASP A 581 -28.60 -17.21 -9.36
N PRO A 582 -29.37 -16.77 -8.35
CA PRO A 582 -28.82 -16.08 -7.18
C PRO A 582 -27.74 -16.87 -6.43
N GLY A 583 -27.81 -18.20 -6.44
CA GLY A 583 -26.80 -19.09 -5.85
C GLY A 583 -25.49 -19.19 -6.64
N ALA A 584 -25.47 -18.71 -7.88
CA ALA A 584 -24.30 -18.68 -8.77
C ALA A 584 -23.83 -17.23 -9.09
N GLY A 585 -24.32 -16.24 -8.32
CA GLY A 585 -23.93 -14.84 -8.41
C GLY A 585 -24.97 -13.89 -9.02
N GLY A 586 -26.06 -14.39 -9.62
CA GLY A 586 -27.18 -13.56 -10.11
C GLY A 586 -26.91 -12.79 -11.41
N TRP A 587 -26.00 -13.28 -12.26
CA TRP A 587 -25.58 -12.65 -13.51
C TRP A 587 -26.62 -12.85 -14.63
N ALA A 588 -27.71 -12.10 -14.57
CA ALA A 588 -28.92 -12.39 -15.36
C ALA A 588 -29.02 -11.73 -16.76
N SER A 589 -28.04 -10.89 -17.16
CA SER A 589 -28.04 -10.18 -18.46
C SER A 589 -26.63 -9.70 -18.82
N GLN A 590 -26.24 -9.79 -20.10
CA GLN A 590 -25.01 -9.23 -20.67
C GLN A 590 -25.11 -7.72 -20.89
N THR A 591 -26.30 -7.20 -21.26
CA THR A 591 -26.50 -5.74 -21.36
C THR A 591 -26.26 -5.07 -20.01
N ALA A 592 -26.64 -5.73 -18.91
CA ALA A 592 -26.38 -5.25 -17.56
C ALA A 592 -24.97 -5.62 -17.08
N PHE A 593 -24.69 -6.92 -16.95
CA PHE A 593 -23.51 -7.50 -16.32
C PHE A 593 -22.75 -8.37 -17.34
N PRO A 594 -22.03 -7.77 -18.29
CA PRO A 594 -21.34 -8.52 -19.32
C PRO A 594 -20.30 -9.45 -18.69
N ARG A 595 -20.29 -10.69 -19.18
CA ARG A 595 -19.32 -11.74 -18.86
C ARG A 595 -18.56 -12.12 -20.11
N GLN A 596 -17.27 -12.33 -19.96
CA GLN A 596 -16.30 -12.57 -21.03
C GLN A 596 -15.26 -13.59 -20.59
N VAL A 597 -14.46 -14.01 -21.56
CA VAL A 597 -13.32 -14.91 -21.39
C VAL A 597 -12.13 -14.32 -22.15
N ALA A 598 -10.97 -14.29 -21.52
CA ALA A 598 -9.69 -13.93 -22.11
C ALA A 598 -8.57 -14.33 -21.15
N ASP A 599 -7.36 -14.57 -21.67
CA ASP A 599 -6.16 -14.69 -20.82
C ASP A 599 -5.78 -13.30 -20.30
N ILE A 600 -5.86 -13.09 -18.98
CA ILE A 600 -5.55 -11.81 -18.32
C ILE A 600 -4.33 -11.91 -17.41
N ASN A 601 -3.80 -13.11 -17.16
CA ASN A 601 -2.63 -13.34 -16.32
C ASN A 601 -1.37 -13.72 -17.14
N GLY A 602 -1.54 -14.09 -18.41
CA GLY A 602 -0.49 -14.44 -19.38
C GLY A 602 -0.06 -15.91 -19.31
N ASP A 603 -0.90 -16.79 -18.75
CA ASP A 603 -0.57 -18.19 -18.50
C ASP A 603 -0.93 -19.17 -19.64
N GLY A 604 -1.49 -18.63 -20.73
CA GLY A 604 -1.93 -19.36 -21.91
C GLY A 604 -3.34 -19.95 -21.81
N ARG A 605 -4.12 -19.63 -20.77
CA ARG A 605 -5.52 -20.06 -20.60
C ARG A 605 -6.41 -18.85 -20.46
N ALA A 606 -7.61 -18.94 -21.01
CA ALA A 606 -8.63 -17.95 -20.75
C ALA A 606 -9.15 -18.07 -19.30
N ASP A 607 -9.34 -16.90 -18.68
CA ASP A 607 -9.95 -16.70 -17.38
C ASP A 607 -11.40 -16.23 -17.52
N LEU A 608 -12.24 -16.38 -16.47
CA LEU A 608 -13.57 -15.77 -16.46
C LEU A 608 -13.50 -14.33 -15.97
N VAL A 609 -14.12 -13.42 -16.70
CA VAL A 609 -14.27 -12.01 -16.28
C VAL A 609 -15.73 -11.59 -16.33
N GLY A 610 -16.20 -10.90 -15.30
CA GLY A 610 -17.55 -10.34 -15.25
C GLY A 610 -17.58 -8.92 -14.70
N PHE A 611 -18.18 -7.99 -15.46
CA PHE A 611 -18.34 -6.60 -15.06
C PHE A 611 -19.62 -6.47 -14.21
N GLY A 612 -19.46 -6.55 -12.89
CA GLY A 612 -20.54 -6.56 -11.91
C GLY A 612 -21.03 -5.17 -11.51
N GLY A 613 -21.77 -5.11 -10.40
CA GLY A 613 -22.22 -3.85 -9.80
C GLY A 613 -21.06 -3.02 -9.25
N SER A 614 -20.21 -3.64 -8.42
CA SER A 614 -19.12 -2.97 -7.70
C SER A 614 -17.80 -2.83 -8.47
N GLY A 615 -17.70 -3.44 -9.66
CA GLY A 615 -16.44 -3.52 -10.41
C GLY A 615 -16.35 -4.80 -11.23
N VAL A 616 -15.15 -5.12 -11.70
CA VAL A 616 -14.80 -6.32 -12.46
C VAL A 616 -14.45 -7.46 -11.52
N TYR A 617 -15.04 -8.63 -11.73
CA TYR A 617 -14.77 -9.87 -11.02
C TYR A 617 -14.04 -10.85 -11.93
N VAL A 618 -13.06 -11.56 -11.38
CA VAL A 618 -12.19 -12.48 -12.13
C VAL A 618 -12.14 -13.84 -11.45
N ALA A 619 -12.20 -14.93 -12.22
CA ALA A 619 -11.86 -16.27 -11.75
C ALA A 619 -10.88 -16.94 -12.70
N LEU A 620 -9.69 -17.28 -12.18
CA LEU A 620 -8.59 -17.81 -12.99
C LEU A 620 -8.85 -19.22 -13.54
N GLY A 621 -8.43 -19.46 -14.77
CA GLY A 621 -8.46 -20.73 -15.47
C GLY A 621 -7.49 -21.76 -14.88
N GLN A 622 -7.82 -23.03 -15.05
CA GLN A 622 -7.04 -24.17 -14.56
C GLN A 622 -6.82 -25.15 -15.72
N SER A 623 -5.72 -25.89 -15.69
CA SER A 623 -5.32 -26.82 -16.76
C SER A 623 -6.27 -28.01 -17.01
N ASP A 624 -7.38 -28.11 -16.28
CA ASP A 624 -8.46 -29.07 -16.51
C ASP A 624 -9.74 -28.42 -17.09
N GLY A 625 -9.64 -27.15 -17.52
CA GLY A 625 -10.75 -26.37 -18.05
C GLY A 625 -11.80 -25.98 -17.01
N ARG A 626 -11.41 -25.89 -15.72
CA ARG A 626 -12.22 -25.32 -14.64
C ARG A 626 -11.68 -23.96 -14.23
N PHE A 627 -12.45 -23.25 -13.40
CA PHE A 627 -12.08 -21.94 -12.90
C PHE A 627 -12.04 -21.89 -11.37
N ALA A 628 -11.21 -21.00 -10.84
CA ALA A 628 -11.13 -20.69 -9.42
C ALA A 628 -12.44 -20.05 -8.87
N ALA A 629 -12.45 -19.75 -7.57
CA ALA A 629 -13.49 -18.89 -7.01
C ALA A 629 -13.27 -17.44 -7.48
N PRO A 630 -14.33 -16.69 -7.83
CA PRO A 630 -14.18 -15.33 -8.30
C PRO A 630 -13.75 -14.36 -7.20
N VAL A 631 -12.82 -13.48 -7.54
CA VAL A 631 -12.35 -12.35 -6.73
C VAL A 631 -12.85 -11.05 -7.39
N LEU A 632 -13.26 -10.05 -6.60
CA LEU A 632 -13.45 -8.68 -7.12
C LEU A 632 -12.04 -8.12 -7.36
N ASP A 633 -11.74 -7.62 -8.54
CA ASP A 633 -10.35 -7.38 -8.97
C ASP A 633 -10.10 -5.93 -9.40
N VAL A 634 -11.01 -5.35 -10.18
CA VAL A 634 -10.97 -3.92 -10.57
C VAL A 634 -12.20 -3.18 -10.05
N GLY A 635 -12.02 -2.11 -9.27
CA GLY A 635 -13.08 -1.35 -8.58
C GLY A 635 -13.75 -0.28 -9.45
N LEU A 636 -13.47 -0.35 -10.76
CA LEU A 636 -13.95 0.53 -11.82
C LEU A 636 -14.61 -0.35 -12.91
N MET A 637 -15.08 0.26 -14.01
CA MET A 637 -15.83 -0.41 -15.08
C MET A 637 -17.15 -1.12 -14.64
N GLY A 638 -17.59 -0.90 -13.40
CA GLY A 638 -18.82 -1.47 -12.81
C GLY A 638 -20.05 -0.58 -12.98
N GLN A 639 -21.25 -1.14 -12.76
CA GLN A 639 -22.50 -0.39 -12.90
C GLN A 639 -22.70 0.72 -11.87
N ASN A 640 -22.23 0.52 -10.64
CA ASN A 640 -22.45 1.47 -9.56
C ASN A 640 -21.74 2.80 -9.89
N ALA A 641 -22.32 3.92 -9.47
CA ALA A 641 -21.70 5.24 -9.68
C ALA A 641 -20.31 5.33 -9.04
N SER A 642 -20.09 4.64 -7.91
CA SER A 642 -18.78 4.50 -7.25
C SER A 642 -17.76 3.68 -8.03
N ALA A 643 -18.20 2.88 -9.01
CA ALA A 643 -17.37 2.03 -9.87
C ALA A 643 -17.36 2.51 -11.34
N GLY A 644 -17.74 3.77 -11.59
CA GLY A 644 -17.70 4.40 -12.91
C GLY A 644 -19.03 4.49 -13.66
N GLY A 645 -20.10 3.83 -13.20
CA GLY A 645 -21.46 4.05 -13.73
C GLY A 645 -21.79 3.35 -15.06
N TRP A 646 -21.15 2.20 -15.36
CA TRP A 646 -21.27 1.47 -16.62
C TRP A 646 -22.54 0.60 -16.66
N THR A 647 -23.69 1.22 -16.87
CA THR A 647 -25.03 0.63 -16.66
C THR A 647 -25.66 -0.09 -17.86
N ASP A 648 -25.09 0.04 -19.06
CA ASP A 648 -25.68 -0.45 -20.31
C ASP A 648 -24.56 -0.82 -21.29
N ASN A 649 -24.40 -2.11 -21.61
CA ASN A 649 -23.37 -2.61 -22.52
C ASN A 649 -23.70 -2.41 -24.02
N ASP A 650 -24.96 -2.15 -24.39
CA ASP A 650 -25.31 -1.79 -25.77
C ASP A 650 -24.89 -0.34 -26.06
N LYS A 651 -24.96 0.54 -25.05
CA LYS A 651 -24.51 1.93 -25.15
C LYS A 651 -23.03 2.12 -24.79
N TYR A 652 -22.54 1.44 -23.77
CA TYR A 652 -21.17 1.49 -23.28
C TYR A 652 -20.55 0.08 -23.21
N PRO A 653 -20.21 -0.53 -24.36
CA PRO A 653 -19.50 -1.79 -24.40
C PRO A 653 -18.25 -1.77 -23.52
N ARG A 654 -18.06 -2.84 -22.75
CA ARG A 654 -16.80 -3.19 -22.09
C ARG A 654 -16.26 -4.47 -22.69
N MET A 655 -14.96 -4.59 -22.87
CA MET A 655 -14.30 -5.66 -23.62
C MET A 655 -12.94 -6.01 -23.03
N LEU A 656 -12.43 -7.18 -23.39
CA LEU A 656 -11.09 -7.67 -23.08
C LEU A 656 -10.32 -7.83 -24.38
N ALA A 657 -9.12 -7.26 -24.46
CA ALA A 657 -8.15 -7.57 -25.51
C ALA A 657 -6.76 -7.03 -25.13
N ASP A 658 -5.69 -7.68 -25.56
CA ASP A 658 -4.33 -7.17 -25.39
C ASP A 658 -4.09 -5.98 -26.34
N THR A 659 -3.85 -4.78 -25.79
CA THR A 659 -3.60 -3.55 -26.58
C THR A 659 -2.11 -3.19 -26.66
N ASN A 660 -1.25 -3.96 -26.00
CA ASN A 660 0.16 -3.64 -25.81
C ASN A 660 1.14 -4.77 -26.22
N ALA A 661 0.62 -5.95 -26.57
CA ALA A 661 1.32 -7.17 -26.96
C ALA A 661 2.20 -7.77 -25.84
N ASP A 662 1.78 -7.67 -24.58
CA ASP A 662 2.44 -8.36 -23.45
C ASP A 662 1.89 -9.77 -23.16
N GLY A 663 0.87 -10.20 -23.91
CA GLY A 663 0.24 -11.52 -23.78
C GLY A 663 -0.93 -11.55 -22.79
N ARG A 664 -1.38 -10.40 -22.28
CA ARG A 664 -2.47 -10.30 -21.29
C ARG A 664 -3.54 -9.33 -21.75
N ALA A 665 -4.81 -9.72 -21.61
CA ALA A 665 -5.92 -8.91 -22.07
C ALA A 665 -6.20 -7.72 -21.13
N ASP A 666 -6.17 -6.51 -21.70
CA ASP A 666 -6.48 -5.26 -21.03
C ASP A 666 -8.01 -5.05 -20.88
N LEU A 667 -8.41 -4.21 -19.92
CA LEU A 667 -9.82 -3.82 -19.73
C LEU A 667 -10.16 -2.59 -20.56
N ILE A 668 -11.01 -2.77 -21.57
CA ILE A 668 -11.36 -1.73 -22.55
C ILE A 668 -12.82 -1.30 -22.35
N GLY A 669 -13.09 0.00 -22.26
CA GLY A 669 -14.41 0.57 -22.02
C GLY A 669 -14.76 1.69 -23.00
N PHE A 670 -15.80 1.48 -23.81
CA PHE A 670 -16.32 2.47 -24.75
C PHE A 670 -17.28 3.45 -24.04
N GLY A 671 -16.71 4.46 -23.38
CA GLY A 671 -17.44 5.42 -22.55
C GLY A 671 -18.18 6.52 -23.32
N ASN A 672 -18.59 7.57 -22.60
CA ASN A 672 -19.31 8.70 -23.22
C ASN A 672 -18.38 9.54 -24.12
N ASN A 673 -17.20 9.92 -23.63
CA ASN A 673 -16.33 10.89 -24.31
C ASN A 673 -15.20 10.24 -25.14
N GLY A 674 -15.21 8.91 -25.27
CA GLY A 674 -14.20 8.15 -26.00
C GLY A 674 -13.99 6.75 -25.42
N VAL A 675 -12.84 6.15 -25.69
CA VAL A 675 -12.43 4.83 -25.18
C VAL A 675 -11.47 4.99 -24.00
N PHE A 676 -11.63 4.11 -23.02
CA PHE A 676 -10.86 4.04 -21.80
C PHE A 676 -10.21 2.66 -21.67
N VAL A 677 -8.97 2.62 -21.19
CA VAL A 677 -8.20 1.38 -20.98
C VAL A 677 -7.61 1.38 -19.57
N ALA A 678 -7.61 0.23 -18.91
CA ALA A 678 -6.67 -0.11 -17.84
C ALA A 678 -5.90 -1.34 -18.29
N THR A 679 -4.56 -1.31 -18.23
CA THR A 679 -3.77 -2.42 -18.79
C THR A 679 -3.69 -3.58 -17.82
N ALA A 680 -3.52 -4.80 -18.29
CA ALA A 680 -3.39 -5.99 -17.44
C ALA A 680 -2.24 -5.85 -16.42
N SER A 681 -1.16 -5.17 -16.81
CA SER A 681 -0.07 -4.76 -15.92
C SER A 681 -0.48 -3.86 -14.74
N ASP A 682 -1.61 -3.15 -14.82
CA ASP A 682 -2.14 -2.29 -13.75
C ASP A 682 -2.98 -3.06 -12.71
N PHE A 683 -3.45 -4.28 -13.00
CA PHE A 683 -4.32 -5.04 -12.08
C PHE A 683 -3.94 -6.52 -11.86
N PHE A 684 -3.26 -7.19 -12.80
CA PHE A 684 -2.78 -8.57 -12.65
C PHE A 684 -1.28 -8.66 -12.31
N ALA A 685 -1.01 -8.84 -11.03
CA ALA A 685 0.32 -9.16 -10.50
C ALA A 685 0.29 -10.46 -9.68
N LEU A 686 -0.11 -11.57 -10.31
CA LEU A 686 -0.03 -12.92 -9.74
C LEU A 686 0.74 -13.86 -10.67
N GLY A 687 1.93 -14.26 -10.21
CA GLY A 687 2.72 -15.40 -10.68
C GLY A 687 3.37 -16.08 -9.49
#